data_AF-A0A1F8F1C8-F1
#
_entry.id   AF-A0A1F8F1C8-F1
#
_cell.length_a   1.000
_cell.length_b   1.000
_cell.length_c   1.000
_cell.angle_alpha   90.00
_cell.angle_beta   90.00
_cell.angle_gamma   90.00
#
_symmetry.space_group_name_H-M   'P 1'
#
loop_
_entity.id
_entity.type
_entity.pdbx_description
1 polymer ?
#
loop_
_entity_poly.entity_id
_entity_poly.type
_entity_poly.pdbx_seq_one_letter_code
_entity_poly.pdbx_strand_id
1 'polypeptide(L)'
;MPVSKIPGESRAIFDVKPVDESGSLDFQRINSVRPTVNLASFRPKKLRQQKKTPIFNNPIEKADVEILPRLDYPPAVEMPTQQSLKEQFNELMNRDLDLGIELAKIGGKTASQTNAKPRYRVIQSSSSAVFNRSEPNPAPEAYDLLASEIHRSAIAAAREPAPDRKLQPSTEELKPSPIVYQMNPVLEDNVRSFYQSPAVELIARPSPRPGSRRQPVKIRKGLLIGVIAILVLIGLAAAYGFYIKEQVIEESAAAVANLQTAQEDLKALDFKNASEDFFSAYTNFFQAGDRLNVFGANLTGMIANLPGAGSLKSANNLIRVGQLLSGAGTSITTALNSVSQTGALADPASPNIPIGAIAAALKKALLSAQGQVLQASALMADIDSSIIPGDKKPGFDELKSKLPDLEMAINMSTDYSKFFENLVGSAGVKRYLIMFQNASELRPTGGFPGTYGVMTFKNGKLDNIFIDDVYNLDGQLKEKIIPPLQLQHITPTWGMRDANWYVDFPTSARNIAAFYDKARSNGNSIGRESGQGIDGVMVLNPEVIPEILKIVGPIQMSQYGLTLTAENVLTTIQDQVEYGPNRTQPKQIVKDFGPILLSKIYSAGSDKWLSIFNTLVLNINRRNVLMYFNDLSLQSFVTDKGFSGRIHPTGKGEDYLMVTLSNIKGSKTDAVTETSFNLETAFAGNSAAHTLAVTRKHNGGNTKFGFYNKQNPAYVRVLVPQDAEFVSIEDNDKPNFGALINYTKDSSFIRDEMLTKFETGGVTNKETGVTTYSESGKKEFGFWLIIDPGKSKTVTIRYKVPDVTGNSSSPERGSAESGKTYRLYVQKQPALKVKSFDFSIEKSNDFIPSASAPLLTRGDNGNYSYSGSLEGDLAIKINFK
;
A
#
# COMPACT_ATOMS: atom_id res chain seq x y z
N MET A 1 17.03 -57.30 14.44
CA MET A 1 15.97 -56.49 13.82
C MET A 1 16.44 -55.05 13.77
N PRO A 2 16.51 -54.38 12.61
CA PRO A 2 17.26 -53.15 12.45
C PRO A 2 16.40 -51.89 12.68
N VAL A 3 17.01 -50.93 13.37
CA VAL A 3 16.54 -49.55 13.52
C VAL A 3 16.96 -48.73 12.29
N SER A 4 16.02 -47.97 11.75
CA SER A 4 16.15 -47.16 10.54
C SER A 4 17.07 -45.94 10.73
N LYS A 5 17.90 -45.69 9.71
CA LYS A 5 18.78 -44.52 9.55
C LYS A 5 17.97 -43.22 9.38
N ILE A 6 18.36 -42.18 10.09
CA ILE A 6 17.95 -40.78 9.85
C ILE A 6 19.04 -40.09 9.02
N PRO A 7 18.73 -39.42 7.90
CA PRO A 7 19.66 -38.55 7.19
C PRO A 7 19.35 -37.06 7.40
N GLY A 8 20.41 -36.26 7.64
CA GLY A 8 20.41 -34.82 7.32
C GLY A 8 20.75 -33.85 8.45
N GLU A 9 21.97 -33.88 9.00
CA GLU A 9 22.49 -32.77 9.81
C GLU A 9 23.10 -31.68 8.91
N SER A 10 22.49 -30.50 8.92
CA SER A 10 23.02 -29.28 8.31
C SER A 10 24.21 -28.76 9.13
N ARG A 11 25.39 -28.68 8.50
CA ARG A 11 26.60 -28.10 9.09
C ARG A 11 26.51 -26.57 9.09
N ALA A 12 26.33 -25.96 10.26
CA ALA A 12 26.57 -24.54 10.45
C ALA A 12 28.08 -24.31 10.64
N ILE A 13 28.69 -23.44 9.83
CA ILE A 13 30.13 -23.09 9.88
C ILE A 13 30.38 -21.78 10.64
N PHE A 14 29.35 -21.20 11.28
CA PHE A 14 29.51 -20.01 12.11
C PHE A 14 29.16 -20.32 13.56
N ASP A 15 30.21 -20.60 14.32
CA ASP A 15 30.22 -20.82 15.76
C ASP A 15 30.03 -19.45 16.45
N VAL A 16 28.86 -19.18 17.01
CA VAL A 16 28.63 -17.97 17.83
C VAL A 16 29.35 -18.20 19.15
N LYS A 17 30.58 -17.70 19.27
CA LYS A 17 31.36 -17.84 20.51
C LYS A 17 30.64 -17.10 21.65
N PRO A 18 30.41 -17.76 22.80
CA PRO A 18 29.75 -17.11 23.92
C PRO A 18 30.60 -15.94 24.41
N VAL A 19 29.92 -14.83 24.70
CA VAL A 19 30.49 -13.62 25.30
C VAL A 19 29.84 -13.38 26.66
N ASP A 20 30.57 -12.76 27.57
CA ASP A 20 30.06 -12.38 28.88
C ASP A 20 29.18 -11.11 28.80
N GLU A 21 28.69 -10.65 29.96
CA GLU A 21 27.85 -9.46 30.07
C GLU A 21 28.56 -8.17 29.61
N SER A 22 29.89 -8.18 29.48
CA SER A 22 30.69 -7.09 28.94
C SER A 22 30.87 -7.16 27.41
N GLY A 23 30.46 -8.28 26.78
CA GLY A 23 30.68 -8.55 25.36
C GLY A 23 32.06 -9.11 25.03
N SER A 24 32.87 -9.49 26.04
CA SER A 24 34.17 -10.14 25.88
C SER A 24 34.00 -11.66 25.75
N LEU A 25 34.93 -12.35 25.08
CA LEU A 25 34.85 -13.82 24.91
C LEU A 25 34.86 -14.53 26.27
N ASP A 26 33.82 -15.33 26.53
CA ASP A 26 33.64 -16.07 27.78
C ASP A 26 34.38 -17.41 27.70
N PHE A 27 35.67 -17.39 28.04
CA PHE A 27 36.54 -18.57 27.95
C PHE A 27 36.13 -19.71 28.89
N GLN A 28 35.48 -19.42 30.01
CA GLN A 28 34.96 -20.46 30.89
C GLN A 28 33.78 -21.19 30.25
N ARG A 29 32.88 -20.47 29.56
CA ARG A 29 31.81 -21.10 28.77
C ARG A 29 32.32 -21.81 27.51
N ILE A 30 33.34 -21.26 26.83
CA ILE A 30 33.96 -21.94 25.68
C ILE A 30 34.49 -23.32 26.11
N ASN A 31 35.10 -23.41 27.29
CA ASN A 31 35.67 -24.65 27.81
C ASN A 31 34.62 -25.62 28.40
N SER A 32 33.38 -25.18 28.66
CA SER A 32 32.31 -26.05 29.17
C SER A 32 31.45 -26.68 28.08
N VAL A 33 31.57 -26.21 26.83
CA VAL A 33 30.95 -26.83 25.66
C VAL A 33 31.76 -28.07 25.26
N ARG A 34 31.11 -29.25 25.28
CA ARG A 34 31.76 -30.49 24.82
C ARG A 34 32.05 -30.39 23.31
N PRO A 35 33.30 -30.62 22.87
CA PRO A 35 33.63 -30.65 21.44
C PRO A 35 32.82 -31.74 20.74
N THR A 36 32.07 -31.39 19.70
CA THR A 36 31.27 -32.33 18.89
C THR A 36 32.11 -33.06 17.84
N VAL A 37 33.44 -32.92 17.87
CA VAL A 37 34.36 -33.53 16.90
C VAL A 37 35.45 -34.31 17.63
N ASN A 38 35.41 -35.64 17.53
CA ASN A 38 36.51 -36.50 17.94
C ASN A 38 37.47 -36.69 16.75
N LEU A 39 38.53 -35.89 16.69
CA LEU A 39 39.53 -35.92 15.60
C LEU A 39 40.48 -37.14 15.66
N ALA A 40 40.33 -38.05 16.62
CA ALA A 40 41.23 -39.20 16.77
C ALA A 40 41.05 -40.29 15.70
N SER A 41 39.98 -40.25 14.88
CA SER A 41 39.68 -41.28 13.87
C SER A 41 40.15 -40.95 12.45
N PHE A 42 40.74 -39.77 12.19
CA PHE A 42 41.24 -39.40 10.87
C PHE A 42 42.76 -39.65 10.74
N ARG A 43 43.15 -40.89 10.45
CA ARG A 43 44.46 -41.20 9.86
C ARG A 43 44.34 -41.15 8.34
N PRO A 44 44.94 -40.19 7.62
CA PRO A 44 44.87 -40.16 6.17
C PRO A 44 45.69 -41.32 5.57
N LYS A 45 45.06 -42.14 4.72
CA LYS A 45 45.77 -43.07 3.85
C LYS A 45 46.67 -42.27 2.90
N LYS A 46 47.96 -42.64 2.84
CA LYS A 46 48.97 -42.09 1.93
C LYS A 46 48.46 -42.07 0.49
N LEU A 47 48.28 -40.88 -0.07
CA LEU A 47 48.06 -40.69 -1.50
C LEU A 47 49.40 -40.85 -2.24
N ARG A 48 49.41 -41.78 -3.19
CA ARG A 48 50.54 -42.11 -4.06
C ARG A 48 50.69 -40.98 -5.09
N GLN A 49 51.84 -40.31 -5.10
CA GLN A 49 52.18 -39.31 -6.13
C GLN A 49 52.30 -40.01 -7.50
N GLN A 50 51.52 -39.57 -8.48
CA GLN A 50 51.85 -39.79 -9.89
C GLN A 50 52.39 -38.48 -10.49
N LYS A 51 53.55 -38.62 -11.10
CA LYS A 51 54.42 -37.57 -11.63
C LYS A 51 53.78 -36.86 -12.83
N LYS A 52 54.04 -35.55 -12.91
CA LYS A 52 53.89 -34.73 -14.12
C LYS A 52 54.86 -35.22 -15.20
N THR A 53 54.37 -35.31 -16.44
CA THR A 53 55.21 -35.33 -17.64
C THR A 53 54.77 -34.16 -18.53
N PRO A 54 55.68 -33.29 -19.00
CA PRO A 54 55.39 -32.29 -20.03
C PRO A 54 55.65 -32.87 -21.44
N ILE A 55 55.12 -32.27 -22.51
CA ILE A 55 55.79 -31.97 -23.81
C ILE A 55 54.79 -31.63 -24.94
N PHE A 56 55.01 -30.43 -25.51
CA PHE A 56 54.95 -29.89 -26.87
C PHE A 56 54.06 -30.42 -28.03
N ASN A 57 53.40 -29.43 -28.67
CA ASN A 57 53.20 -29.07 -30.10
C ASN A 57 53.25 -30.06 -31.29
N ASN A 58 52.26 -29.80 -32.17
CA ASN A 58 52.13 -29.99 -33.64
C ASN A 58 51.66 -31.35 -34.20
N PRO A 59 51.09 -31.43 -35.43
CA PRO A 59 50.26 -30.51 -36.22
C PRO A 59 48.94 -31.16 -36.72
N ILE A 60 48.12 -30.41 -37.46
CA ILE A 60 46.80 -30.81 -37.99
C ILE A 60 46.90 -31.93 -39.05
N GLU A 61 46.11 -32.99 -38.92
CA GLU A 61 45.62 -33.80 -40.06
C GLU A 61 44.17 -34.26 -39.85
N LYS A 62 43.40 -34.21 -40.95
CA LYS A 62 41.93 -34.33 -41.04
C LYS A 62 41.45 -35.76 -40.86
N ALA A 63 40.38 -35.95 -40.08
CA ALA A 63 39.42 -37.04 -40.27
C ALA A 63 38.02 -36.61 -39.76
N ASP A 64 37.10 -36.50 -40.73
CA ASP A 64 35.65 -36.61 -40.66
C ASP A 64 34.88 -35.87 -39.55
N VAL A 65 34.58 -34.60 -39.85
CA VAL A 65 33.45 -33.88 -39.25
C VAL A 65 32.19 -34.34 -39.99
N GLU A 66 31.35 -35.11 -39.30
CA GLU A 66 29.95 -35.28 -39.67
C GLU A 66 29.28 -33.90 -39.56
N ILE A 67 29.04 -33.27 -40.71
CA ILE A 67 28.27 -32.04 -40.84
C ILE A 67 26.83 -32.39 -40.46
N LEU A 68 26.44 -32.09 -39.21
CA LEU A 68 25.03 -31.93 -38.90
C LEU A 68 24.49 -30.79 -39.78
N PRO A 69 23.36 -30.99 -40.47
CA PRO A 69 22.83 -30.00 -41.40
C PRO A 69 22.59 -28.67 -40.68
N ARG A 70 22.94 -27.57 -41.34
CA ARG A 70 22.49 -26.23 -40.95
C ARG A 70 20.98 -26.30 -40.74
N LEU A 71 20.53 -26.00 -39.53
CA LEU A 71 19.16 -25.55 -39.32
C LEU A 71 19.05 -24.20 -40.04
N ASP A 72 18.49 -24.24 -41.24
CA ASP A 72 17.97 -23.05 -41.89
C ASP A 72 16.92 -22.45 -40.96
N TYR A 73 17.25 -21.30 -40.36
CA TYR A 73 16.27 -20.52 -39.64
C TYR A 73 15.19 -20.07 -40.65
N PRO A 74 13.90 -20.24 -40.35
CA PRO A 74 12.87 -19.65 -41.17
C PRO A 74 13.04 -18.12 -41.17
N PRO A 75 12.77 -17.43 -42.29
CA PRO A 75 12.86 -15.98 -42.32
C PRO A 75 11.93 -15.36 -41.28
N ALA A 76 12.33 -14.20 -40.75
CA ALA A 76 11.58 -13.45 -39.76
C ALA A 76 10.12 -13.29 -40.21
N VAL A 77 9.19 -13.77 -39.37
CA VAL A 77 7.75 -13.59 -39.61
C VAL A 77 7.41 -12.14 -39.28
N GLU A 78 7.10 -11.35 -40.31
CA GLU A 78 6.51 -10.03 -40.15
C GLU A 78 5.17 -10.14 -39.42
N MET A 79 4.95 -9.29 -38.40
CA MET A 79 3.66 -9.23 -37.72
C MET A 79 2.59 -8.72 -38.68
N PRO A 80 1.44 -9.40 -38.80
CA PRO A 80 0.46 -9.00 -39.77
C PRO A 80 -0.34 -7.77 -39.30
N THR A 81 -0.60 -6.87 -40.24
CA THR A 81 -1.50 -5.72 -40.05
C THR A 81 -2.92 -6.18 -39.68
N GLN A 82 -3.65 -5.37 -38.91
CA GLN A 82 -4.99 -5.64 -38.33
C GLN A 82 -6.04 -6.27 -39.28
N GLN A 83 -5.86 -6.18 -40.58
CA GLN A 83 -6.72 -6.84 -41.58
C GLN A 83 -6.63 -8.38 -41.56
N SER A 84 -5.50 -9.00 -41.17
CA SER A 84 -5.34 -10.46 -41.25
C SER A 84 -6.06 -11.25 -40.14
N LEU A 85 -6.27 -10.64 -38.97
CA LEU A 85 -6.95 -11.30 -37.84
C LEU A 85 -8.43 -11.56 -38.15
N LYS A 86 -9.04 -10.68 -38.94
CA LYS A 86 -10.44 -10.82 -39.38
C LYS A 86 -10.60 -11.90 -40.44
N GLU A 87 -9.62 -12.06 -41.33
CA GLU A 87 -9.58 -13.14 -42.31
C GLU A 87 -9.33 -14.49 -41.63
N GLN A 88 -8.37 -14.57 -40.70
CA GLN A 88 -8.13 -15.79 -39.91
C GLN A 88 -9.34 -16.18 -39.07
N PHE A 89 -10.05 -15.22 -38.46
CA PHE A 89 -11.28 -15.49 -37.73
C PHE A 89 -12.39 -16.00 -38.65
N ASN A 90 -12.57 -15.41 -39.84
CA ASN A 90 -13.55 -15.87 -40.81
C ASN A 90 -13.19 -17.25 -41.39
N GLU A 91 -11.92 -17.57 -41.54
CA GLU A 91 -11.45 -18.90 -41.95
C GLU A 91 -11.72 -19.94 -40.86
N LEU A 92 -11.52 -19.57 -39.59
CA LEU A 92 -11.76 -20.43 -38.43
C LEU A 92 -13.26 -20.69 -38.21
N MET A 93 -14.10 -19.69 -38.48
CA MET A 93 -15.56 -19.80 -38.40
C MET A 93 -16.17 -20.58 -39.58
N ASN A 94 -15.50 -20.63 -40.73
CA ASN A 94 -15.97 -21.32 -41.94
C ASN A 94 -15.31 -22.69 -42.16
N ARG A 95 -14.43 -23.13 -41.26
CA ARG A 95 -13.77 -24.44 -41.35
C ARG A 95 -14.75 -25.55 -40.94
N ASP A 96 -14.98 -26.51 -41.83
CA ASP A 96 -15.72 -27.73 -41.50
C ASP A 96 -14.95 -28.53 -40.45
N LEU A 97 -15.57 -28.73 -39.28
CA LEU A 97 -14.95 -29.33 -38.12
C LEU A 97 -15.13 -30.86 -38.15
N ASP A 98 -14.06 -31.61 -38.40
CA ASP A 98 -14.05 -33.06 -38.21
C ASP A 98 -13.91 -33.37 -36.72
N LEU A 99 -15.06 -33.59 -36.09
CA LEU A 99 -15.18 -33.90 -34.66
C LEU A 99 -14.35 -35.13 -34.25
N GLY A 100 -14.10 -36.07 -35.17
CA GLY A 100 -13.27 -37.25 -34.88
C GLY A 100 -11.81 -36.89 -34.63
N ILE A 101 -11.27 -35.93 -35.38
CA ILE A 101 -9.87 -35.48 -35.27
C ILE A 101 -9.68 -34.60 -34.02
N GLU A 102 -10.62 -33.70 -33.74
CA GLU A 102 -10.53 -32.81 -32.57
C GLU A 102 -10.75 -33.57 -31.26
N LEU A 103 -11.63 -34.58 -31.24
CA LEU A 103 -11.78 -35.45 -30.07
C LEU A 103 -10.57 -36.36 -29.85
N ALA A 104 -9.90 -36.82 -30.93
CA ALA A 104 -8.68 -37.61 -30.81
C ALA A 104 -7.52 -36.83 -30.17
N LYS A 105 -7.42 -35.51 -30.40
CA LYS A 105 -6.40 -34.64 -29.77
C LYS A 105 -6.53 -34.53 -28.25
N ILE A 106 -7.72 -34.80 -27.71
CA ILE A 106 -8.00 -34.82 -26.27
C ILE A 106 -8.33 -36.23 -25.76
N GLY A 107 -8.05 -37.27 -26.56
CA GLY A 107 -8.17 -38.68 -26.15
C GLY A 107 -9.57 -39.30 -26.24
N GLY A 108 -10.54 -38.63 -26.87
CA GLY A 108 -11.91 -39.12 -27.07
C GLY A 108 -12.10 -39.91 -28.38
N LYS A 109 -13.09 -40.82 -28.41
CA LYS A 109 -13.54 -41.52 -29.63
C LYS A 109 -15.06 -41.36 -29.81
N THR A 110 -15.52 -41.12 -31.04
CA THR A 110 -16.95 -40.99 -31.39
C THR A 110 -17.54 -42.30 -31.90
N ALA A 111 -18.73 -42.68 -31.42
CA ALA A 111 -19.40 -43.93 -31.78
C ALA A 111 -20.32 -43.87 -33.02
N SER A 112 -20.39 -42.74 -33.75
CA SER A 112 -21.20 -42.64 -34.98
C SER A 112 -20.75 -41.47 -35.85
N GLN A 113 -20.49 -41.73 -37.13
CA GLN A 113 -20.18 -40.71 -38.14
C GLN A 113 -21.48 -40.12 -38.69
N THR A 114 -21.87 -38.94 -38.23
CA THR A 114 -22.81 -38.10 -38.99
C THR A 114 -22.29 -36.66 -39.02
N ASN A 115 -21.93 -36.20 -40.22
CA ASN A 115 -21.54 -34.82 -40.49
C ASN A 115 -22.80 -33.93 -40.44
N ALA A 116 -23.05 -33.29 -39.30
CA ALA A 116 -24.15 -32.33 -39.15
C ALA A 116 -23.59 -30.92 -38.97
N LYS A 117 -23.99 -30.00 -39.87
CA LYS A 117 -23.69 -28.56 -39.75
C LYS A 117 -24.50 -27.96 -38.59
N PRO A 118 -23.90 -27.16 -37.67
CA PRO A 118 -24.65 -26.57 -36.57
C PRO A 118 -25.53 -25.41 -37.07
N ARG A 119 -26.84 -25.48 -36.78
CA ARG A 119 -27.75 -24.32 -36.83
C ARG A 119 -27.90 -23.76 -35.42
N TYR A 120 -27.50 -22.52 -35.19
CA TYR A 120 -27.78 -21.81 -33.94
C TYR A 120 -29.22 -21.28 -33.95
N ARG A 121 -30.02 -21.67 -32.96
CA ARG A 121 -31.32 -21.05 -32.65
C ARG A 121 -31.25 -20.52 -31.21
N VAL A 122 -31.63 -19.25 -31.04
CA VAL A 122 -31.73 -18.61 -29.72
C VAL A 122 -32.87 -19.28 -28.95
N ILE A 123 -32.58 -19.80 -27.75
CA ILE A 123 -33.60 -20.33 -26.84
C ILE A 123 -34.00 -19.21 -25.88
N GLN A 124 -35.24 -18.73 -26.03
CA GLN A 124 -36.00 -18.11 -24.94
C GLN A 124 -36.62 -19.25 -24.12
N SER A 125 -36.45 -19.26 -22.79
CA SER A 125 -37.18 -20.19 -21.92
C SER A 125 -38.31 -19.47 -21.20
N SER A 126 -39.53 -19.86 -21.57
CA SER A 126 -40.81 -19.62 -20.90
C SER A 126 -40.94 -20.40 -19.59
N SER A 127 -41.80 -19.91 -18.71
CA SER A 127 -42.21 -20.50 -17.43
C SER A 127 -43.10 -21.76 -17.54
N SER A 128 -43.07 -22.55 -16.46
CA SER A 128 -44.12 -23.43 -15.90
C SER A 128 -44.09 -24.94 -16.22
N ALA A 129 -43.74 -25.75 -15.19
CA ALA A 129 -44.40 -27.02 -14.87
C ALA A 129 -44.15 -27.43 -13.40
N VAL A 130 -45.22 -27.89 -12.74
CA VAL A 130 -45.41 -28.14 -11.30
C VAL A 130 -44.99 -29.55 -10.89
N PHE A 131 -44.36 -29.74 -9.73
CA PHE A 131 -44.56 -30.92 -8.86
C PHE A 131 -44.28 -30.60 -7.38
N ASN A 132 -45.24 -30.96 -6.52
CA ASN A 132 -45.30 -30.73 -5.06
C ASN A 132 -44.32 -31.59 -4.25
N ARG A 133 -43.72 -30.99 -3.18
CA ARG A 133 -43.62 -31.56 -1.81
C ARG A 133 -43.12 -30.51 -0.77
N SER A 134 -44.08 -30.01 0.02
CA SER A 134 -44.07 -29.72 1.48
C SER A 134 -42.86 -29.08 2.21
N GLU A 135 -43.12 -27.83 2.65
CA GLU A 135 -42.71 -27.11 3.88
C GLU A 135 -41.39 -26.28 3.97
N PRO A 136 -41.40 -25.15 4.74
CA PRO A 136 -40.95 -23.85 4.24
C PRO A 136 -39.62 -23.34 4.84
N ASN A 137 -38.86 -22.60 4.03
CA ASN A 137 -37.73 -21.79 4.47
C ASN A 137 -37.81 -20.42 3.76
N PRO A 138 -38.17 -19.31 4.42
CA PRO A 138 -38.31 -18.02 3.75
C PRO A 138 -36.99 -17.22 3.84
N ALA A 139 -36.37 -16.90 2.69
CA ALA A 139 -35.48 -15.74 2.43
C ALA A 139 -34.49 -15.89 1.24
N PRO A 140 -34.90 -16.32 0.04
CA PRO A 140 -34.18 -15.90 -1.19
C PRO A 140 -35.03 -15.10 -2.19
N GLU A 141 -36.36 -15.14 -2.13
CA GLU A 141 -37.21 -14.63 -3.22
C GLU A 141 -37.25 -13.10 -3.33
N ALA A 142 -37.04 -12.37 -2.23
CA ALA A 142 -36.96 -10.90 -2.26
C ALA A 142 -35.72 -10.37 -3.02
N TYR A 143 -34.65 -11.16 -3.08
CA TYR A 143 -33.38 -10.80 -3.72
C TYR A 143 -33.49 -10.79 -5.25
N ASP A 144 -34.09 -11.83 -5.83
CA ASP A 144 -34.30 -11.92 -7.28
C ASP A 144 -35.36 -10.94 -7.77
N LEU A 145 -36.35 -10.61 -6.92
CA LEU A 145 -37.32 -9.56 -7.19
C LEU A 145 -36.67 -8.18 -7.21
N LEU A 146 -35.80 -7.85 -6.26
CA LEU A 146 -35.06 -6.57 -6.26
C LEU A 146 -34.10 -6.47 -7.45
N ALA A 147 -33.33 -7.53 -7.74
CA ALA A 147 -32.40 -7.54 -8.87
C ALA A 147 -33.13 -7.42 -10.22
N SER A 148 -34.29 -8.06 -10.37
CA SER A 148 -35.10 -8.01 -11.60
C SER A 148 -35.89 -6.70 -11.77
N GLU A 149 -36.30 -6.07 -10.68
CA GLU A 149 -36.98 -4.77 -10.70
C GLU A 149 -35.99 -3.65 -11.03
N ILE A 150 -34.79 -3.67 -10.43
CA ILE A 150 -33.68 -2.73 -10.72
C ILE A 150 -33.23 -2.84 -12.18
N HIS A 151 -33.13 -4.06 -12.73
CA HIS A 151 -32.74 -4.26 -14.12
C HIS A 151 -33.81 -3.75 -15.10
N ARG A 152 -35.09 -3.91 -14.76
CA ARG A 152 -36.21 -3.38 -15.57
C ARG A 152 -36.23 -1.85 -15.62
N SER A 153 -35.95 -1.17 -14.51
CA SER A 153 -35.95 0.30 -14.48
C SER A 153 -34.78 0.90 -15.26
N ALA A 154 -33.60 0.25 -15.25
CA ALA A 154 -32.43 0.70 -16.01
C ALA A 154 -32.60 0.56 -17.53
N ILE A 155 -33.31 -0.48 -17.99
CA ILE A 155 -33.58 -0.72 -19.42
C ILE A 155 -34.69 0.21 -19.94
N ALA A 156 -35.68 0.56 -19.11
CA ALA A 156 -36.74 1.49 -19.49
C ALA A 156 -36.24 2.93 -19.70
N ALA A 157 -35.22 3.36 -18.95
CA ALA A 157 -34.60 4.69 -19.09
C ALA A 157 -33.68 4.82 -20.32
N ALA A 158 -33.32 3.71 -20.98
CA ALA A 158 -32.44 3.68 -22.15
C ALA A 158 -33.18 3.63 -23.50
N ARG A 159 -34.52 3.76 -23.50
CA ARG A 159 -35.34 3.70 -24.72
C ARG A 159 -36.16 4.97 -24.94
N GLU A 160 -35.51 6.02 -25.41
CA GLU A 160 -36.11 6.98 -26.33
C GLU A 160 -35.15 7.25 -27.49
N PRO A 161 -35.43 6.79 -28.72
CA PRO A 161 -34.70 7.22 -29.89
C PRO A 161 -35.31 8.50 -30.47
N ALA A 162 -34.51 9.57 -30.58
CA ALA A 162 -34.80 10.68 -31.49
C ALA A 162 -34.50 10.24 -32.95
N PRO A 163 -35.24 10.74 -33.95
CA PRO A 163 -35.23 10.19 -35.31
C PRO A 163 -34.01 10.61 -36.15
N ASP A 164 -33.69 9.71 -37.09
CA ASP A 164 -32.64 9.73 -38.11
C ASP A 164 -32.15 11.10 -38.60
N ARG A 165 -30.82 11.32 -38.49
CA ARG A 165 -30.09 12.27 -39.32
C ARG A 165 -28.96 11.54 -40.07
N LYS A 166 -29.15 11.38 -41.38
CA LYS A 166 -28.14 10.85 -42.32
C LYS A 166 -26.85 11.69 -42.26
N LEU A 167 -25.70 11.05 -42.09
CA LEU A 167 -24.38 11.65 -42.32
C LEU A 167 -23.50 10.68 -43.12
N GLN A 168 -22.99 11.18 -44.24
CA GLN A 168 -22.03 10.54 -45.14
C GLN A 168 -20.62 10.49 -44.52
N PRO A 169 -19.73 9.59 -44.99
CA PRO A 169 -18.40 9.42 -44.41
C PRO A 169 -17.40 10.43 -45.00
N SER A 170 -16.72 11.21 -44.13
CA SER A 170 -15.51 11.95 -44.50
C SER A 170 -14.29 11.30 -43.85
N THR A 171 -13.41 10.80 -44.72
CA THR A 171 -12.04 10.39 -44.47
C THR A 171 -11.18 11.55 -43.98
N GLU A 172 -10.58 11.43 -42.80
CA GLU A 172 -9.35 12.16 -42.44
C GLU A 172 -8.57 11.38 -41.36
N GLU A 173 -7.28 11.15 -41.65
CA GLU A 173 -6.32 10.43 -40.80
C GLU A 173 -5.99 11.22 -39.52
N LEU A 174 -6.25 10.63 -38.36
CA LEU A 174 -5.79 11.13 -37.06
C LEU A 174 -4.46 10.46 -36.68
N LYS A 175 -3.38 11.25 -36.65
CA LYS A 175 -2.10 10.89 -36.03
C LYS A 175 -2.24 10.78 -34.49
N PRO A 176 -1.49 9.89 -33.81
CA PRO A 176 -1.58 9.73 -32.36
C PRO A 176 -0.89 10.87 -31.62
N SER A 177 -1.63 11.56 -30.74
CA SER A 177 -1.10 12.48 -29.74
C SER A 177 -0.73 11.71 -28.45
N PRO A 178 0.36 12.08 -27.75
CA PRO A 178 0.73 11.47 -26.48
C PRO A 178 -0.27 11.84 -25.37
N ILE A 179 -0.76 10.83 -24.67
CA ILE A 179 -1.67 10.97 -23.52
C ILE A 179 -0.87 11.55 -22.34
N VAL A 180 -1.06 12.84 -22.08
CA VAL A 180 -0.65 13.51 -20.85
C VAL A 180 -1.78 13.33 -19.83
N TYR A 181 -1.53 12.56 -18.77
CA TYR A 181 -2.44 12.49 -17.62
C TYR A 181 -2.36 13.82 -16.85
N GLN A 182 -3.35 14.69 -17.03
CA GLN A 182 -3.57 15.80 -16.11
C GLN A 182 -4.29 15.28 -14.87
N MET A 183 -3.56 15.14 -13.76
CA MET A 183 -4.14 15.02 -12.42
C MET A 183 -4.88 16.31 -12.07
N ASN A 184 -6.09 16.17 -11.53
CA ASN A 184 -6.96 17.28 -11.15
C ASN A 184 -6.51 17.86 -9.79
N PRO A 185 -6.03 19.12 -9.70
CA PRO A 185 -5.42 19.68 -8.47
C PRO A 185 -6.39 19.84 -7.29
N VAL A 186 -7.71 19.78 -7.54
CA VAL A 186 -8.76 19.84 -6.50
C VAL A 186 -8.75 18.62 -5.57
N LEU A 187 -8.13 17.50 -5.98
CA LEU A 187 -7.97 16.31 -5.15
C LEU A 187 -6.90 16.46 -4.05
N GLU A 188 -5.90 17.33 -4.22
CA GLU A 188 -4.82 17.51 -3.22
C GLU A 188 -5.27 18.35 -2.00
N ASP A 189 -6.05 19.41 -2.22
CA ASP A 189 -6.44 20.33 -1.15
C ASP A 189 -7.55 19.78 -0.25
N ASN A 190 -8.46 18.97 -0.80
CA ASN A 190 -9.57 18.39 -0.04
C ASN A 190 -9.14 17.22 0.86
N VAL A 191 -8.07 16.51 0.49
CA VAL A 191 -7.46 15.51 1.37
C VAL A 191 -6.77 16.18 2.56
N ARG A 192 -6.21 17.39 2.40
CA ARG A 192 -5.51 18.11 3.48
C ARG A 192 -6.44 18.73 4.53
N SER A 193 -7.63 19.21 4.15
CA SER A 193 -8.51 19.94 5.06
C SER A 193 -9.16 19.04 6.13
N PHE A 194 -9.25 17.73 5.90
CA PHE A 194 -9.81 16.76 6.87
C PHE A 194 -8.87 16.45 8.05
N TYR A 195 -7.56 16.76 7.95
CA TYR A 195 -6.54 16.32 8.92
C TYR A 195 -5.99 17.42 9.85
N GLN A 196 -6.43 18.67 9.71
CA GLN A 196 -6.00 19.74 10.62
C GLN A 196 -6.89 19.78 11.88
N SER A 197 -6.41 19.21 12.98
CA SER A 197 -6.87 19.55 14.34
C SER A 197 -5.86 20.52 14.99
N PRO A 198 -6.31 21.51 15.78
CA PRO A 198 -5.42 22.50 16.39
C PRO A 198 -4.56 21.88 17.52
N ALA A 199 -3.35 22.43 17.66
CA ALA A 199 -2.37 22.08 18.67
C ALA A 199 -2.93 22.17 20.10
N VAL A 200 -2.59 21.18 20.93
CA VAL A 200 -2.91 21.17 22.36
C VAL A 200 -1.81 21.89 23.12
N GLU A 201 -2.15 23.02 23.75
CA GLU A 201 -1.27 23.71 24.72
C GLU A 201 -1.06 22.84 25.97
N LEU A 202 0.21 22.71 26.37
CA LEU A 202 0.65 22.06 27.60
C LEU A 202 0.41 22.98 28.80
N ILE A 203 -0.48 22.60 29.73
CA ILE A 203 -0.57 23.21 31.06
C ILE A 203 -0.21 22.16 32.13
N ALA A 204 0.61 22.58 33.09
CA ALA A 204 1.21 21.80 34.17
C ALA A 204 0.21 21.14 35.14
N ARG A 205 0.63 20.02 35.73
CA ARG A 205 -0.15 19.19 36.69
C ARG A 205 -0.30 19.85 38.07
N PRO A 206 -1.42 19.57 38.76
CA PRO A 206 -1.36 19.15 40.17
C PRO A 206 -2.18 17.88 40.50
N SER A 207 -1.86 17.32 41.68
CA SER A 207 -2.12 15.98 42.25
C SER A 207 -3.59 15.56 42.49
N PRO A 208 -3.88 14.26 42.77
CA PRO A 208 -5.23 13.68 42.70
C PRO A 208 -5.96 13.58 44.06
N ARG A 209 -7.31 13.63 44.04
CA ARG A 209 -8.27 12.86 44.89
C ARG A 209 -9.74 13.01 44.39
N PRO A 210 -10.68 12.13 44.80
CA PRO A 210 -11.72 11.57 43.93
C PRO A 210 -13.12 12.16 44.14
N GLY A 211 -13.97 12.06 43.13
CA GLY A 211 -15.41 12.34 43.23
C GLY A 211 -16.09 12.28 41.88
N SER A 212 -17.03 11.34 41.73
CA SER A 212 -17.81 11.10 40.53
C SER A 212 -18.69 12.29 40.14
N ARG A 213 -18.53 12.77 38.90
CA ARG A 213 -19.58 13.52 38.19
C ARG A 213 -19.43 13.31 36.68
N ARG A 214 -20.42 12.64 36.09
CA ARG A 214 -20.53 12.44 34.65
C ARG A 214 -20.60 13.82 33.96
N GLN A 215 -19.63 14.13 33.11
CA GLN A 215 -19.66 15.28 32.21
C GLN A 215 -20.21 14.84 30.85
N PRO A 216 -21.00 15.70 30.15
CA PRO A 216 -21.57 15.37 28.86
C PRO A 216 -20.46 15.36 27.79
N VAL A 217 -20.41 14.27 27.01
CA VAL A 217 -19.48 14.12 25.89
C VAL A 217 -19.87 15.11 24.80
N LYS A 218 -18.94 16.00 24.42
CA LYS A 218 -19.10 16.90 23.26
C LYS A 218 -19.17 16.06 21.98
N ILE A 219 -20.34 16.07 21.35
CA ILE A 219 -20.64 15.40 20.08
C ILE A 219 -19.86 16.08 18.93
N ARG A 220 -19.15 15.28 18.13
CA ARG A 220 -18.40 15.73 16.94
C ARG A 220 -19.34 15.98 15.74
N LYS A 221 -19.04 17.01 14.96
CA LYS A 221 -19.81 17.66 13.87
C LYS A 221 -20.05 16.81 12.60
N GLY A 222 -20.14 15.49 12.69
CA GLY A 222 -20.57 14.60 11.59
C GLY A 222 -22.03 14.16 11.71
N LEU A 223 -22.76 14.68 12.69
CA LEU A 223 -24.05 14.17 13.17
C LEU A 223 -25.28 14.87 12.53
N LEU A 224 -25.08 15.86 11.65
CA LEU A 224 -26.14 16.76 11.21
C LEU A 224 -26.81 16.36 9.86
N ILE A 225 -26.17 15.54 9.02
CA ILE A 225 -26.64 15.31 7.64
C ILE A 225 -27.99 14.59 7.58
N GLY A 226 -28.18 13.53 8.39
CA GLY A 226 -29.45 12.81 8.49
C GLY A 226 -30.54 13.69 9.10
N VAL A 227 -30.23 14.33 10.24
CA VAL A 227 -31.14 15.19 11.04
C VAL A 227 -31.67 16.40 10.28
N ILE A 228 -30.95 16.93 9.29
CA ILE A 228 -31.38 18.14 8.60
C ILE A 228 -31.90 17.85 7.19
N ALA A 229 -31.51 16.74 6.55
CA ALA A 229 -32.28 16.20 5.42
C ALA A 229 -33.73 15.91 5.83
N ILE A 230 -33.94 15.46 7.08
CA ILE A 230 -35.27 15.31 7.72
C ILE A 230 -36.07 16.58 7.63
N LEU A 231 -35.48 17.67 8.10
CA LEU A 231 -36.16 18.94 8.20
C LEU A 231 -36.44 19.40 6.77
N VAL A 232 -35.50 19.30 5.84
CA VAL A 232 -35.68 19.77 4.46
C VAL A 232 -36.88 19.18 3.76
N LEU A 233 -37.00 17.86 3.82
CA LEU A 233 -38.09 17.12 3.20
C LEU A 233 -39.44 17.47 3.86
N ILE A 234 -39.49 17.55 5.20
CA ILE A 234 -40.70 17.89 5.96
C ILE A 234 -41.16 19.33 5.68
N GLY A 235 -40.23 20.28 5.57
CA GLY A 235 -40.61 21.68 5.34
C GLY A 235 -40.98 21.99 3.90
N LEU A 236 -40.37 21.33 2.91
CA LEU A 236 -40.83 21.44 1.52
C LEU A 236 -42.28 20.96 1.39
N ALA A 237 -42.59 19.88 2.10
CA ALA A 237 -43.94 19.36 2.25
C ALA A 237 -44.90 20.37 2.94
N ALA A 238 -44.44 21.04 4.01
CA ALA A 238 -45.25 22.01 4.76
C ALA A 238 -45.43 23.38 4.05
N ALA A 239 -44.41 23.89 3.34
CA ALA A 239 -44.47 25.17 2.63
C ALA A 239 -45.35 25.12 1.37
N TYR A 240 -45.55 23.92 0.80
CA TYR A 240 -46.49 23.67 -0.29
C TYR A 240 -47.85 23.12 0.19
N GLY A 241 -48.16 23.34 1.47
CA GLY A 241 -49.35 22.87 2.21
C GLY A 241 -50.73 23.30 1.71
N PHE A 242 -50.89 23.65 0.43
CA PHE A 242 -52.18 23.76 -0.22
C PHE A 242 -52.41 22.77 -1.37
N TYR A 243 -51.40 21.97 -1.78
CA TYR A 243 -51.54 21.06 -2.93
C TYR A 243 -50.91 19.65 -2.77
N ILE A 244 -50.07 19.41 -1.76
CA ILE A 244 -49.51 18.08 -1.48
C ILE A 244 -50.23 17.47 -0.28
N LYS A 245 -50.79 16.26 -0.47
CA LYS A 245 -51.55 15.52 0.55
C LYS A 245 -50.65 15.19 1.77
N GLU A 246 -51.20 15.30 2.98
CA GLU A 246 -50.57 14.98 4.28
C GLU A 246 -49.76 13.67 4.27
N GLN A 247 -50.23 12.69 3.49
CA GLN A 247 -49.59 11.41 3.23
C GLN A 247 -48.18 11.47 2.62
N VAL A 248 -47.85 12.41 1.72
CA VAL A 248 -46.48 12.51 1.16
C VAL A 248 -45.51 13.05 2.22
N ILE A 249 -46.00 13.94 3.08
CA ILE A 249 -45.26 14.51 4.20
C ILE A 249 -44.95 13.42 5.22
N GLU A 250 -45.96 12.63 5.57
CA GLU A 250 -45.86 11.53 6.53
C GLU A 250 -44.85 10.46 6.07
N GLU A 251 -44.97 9.97 4.82
CA GLU A 251 -44.03 8.98 4.27
C GLU A 251 -42.62 9.56 4.18
N SER A 252 -42.47 10.80 3.72
CA SER A 252 -41.16 11.44 3.64
C SER A 252 -40.53 11.63 5.00
N ALA A 253 -41.31 11.96 6.05
CA ALA A 253 -40.84 12.09 7.42
C ALA A 253 -40.45 10.73 8.03
N ALA A 254 -41.23 9.68 7.75
CA ALA A 254 -40.92 8.33 8.19
C ALA A 254 -39.64 7.80 7.52
N ALA A 255 -39.47 8.02 6.21
CA ALA A 255 -38.26 7.62 5.48
C ALA A 255 -36.99 8.17 6.12
N VAL A 256 -37.12 9.42 6.50
CA VAL A 256 -36.14 10.30 7.08
C VAL A 256 -35.78 9.90 8.53
N ALA A 257 -36.78 9.53 9.34
CA ALA A 257 -36.56 8.96 10.66
C ALA A 257 -35.82 7.62 10.57
N ASN A 258 -36.19 6.77 9.61
CA ASN A 258 -35.48 5.52 9.36
C ASN A 258 -34.02 5.75 8.94
N LEU A 259 -33.72 6.79 8.15
CA LEU A 259 -32.33 7.16 7.84
C LEU A 259 -31.51 7.54 9.09
N GLN A 260 -32.13 8.20 10.07
CA GLN A 260 -31.48 8.50 11.34
C GLN A 260 -31.19 7.24 12.15
N THR A 261 -32.17 6.36 12.30
CA THR A 261 -32.00 5.10 13.02
C THR A 261 -30.94 4.24 12.34
N ALA A 262 -30.96 4.14 11.00
CA ALA A 262 -29.93 3.46 10.23
C ALA A 262 -28.53 4.03 10.49
N GLN A 263 -28.41 5.34 10.67
CA GLN A 263 -27.15 6.00 11.01
C GLN A 263 -26.69 5.64 12.44
N GLU A 264 -27.61 5.56 13.40
CA GLU A 264 -27.32 5.16 14.78
C GLU A 264 -26.88 3.69 14.84
N ASP A 265 -27.55 2.81 14.10
CA ASP A 265 -27.21 1.40 13.99
C ASP A 265 -25.87 1.19 13.28
N LEU A 266 -25.59 1.95 12.22
CA LEU A 266 -24.25 1.97 11.60
C LEU A 266 -23.14 2.36 12.58
N LYS A 267 -23.40 3.33 13.46
CA LYS A 267 -22.43 3.71 14.52
C LYS A 267 -22.25 2.61 15.55
N ALA A 268 -23.31 1.86 15.83
CA ALA A 268 -23.27 0.69 16.69
C ALA A 268 -22.71 -0.57 15.99
N LEU A 269 -22.40 -0.48 14.68
CA LEU A 269 -22.02 -1.61 13.81
C LEU A 269 -23.11 -2.70 13.73
N ASP A 270 -24.37 -2.33 13.98
CA ASP A 270 -25.54 -3.18 13.78
C ASP A 270 -25.97 -3.13 12.32
N PHE A 271 -25.18 -3.78 11.46
CA PHE A 271 -25.41 -3.76 10.01
C PHE A 271 -26.75 -4.40 9.61
N LYS A 272 -27.31 -5.26 10.47
CA LYS A 272 -28.60 -5.90 10.20
C LYS A 272 -29.71 -4.85 10.33
N ASN A 273 -29.84 -4.23 11.50
CA ASN A 273 -30.89 -3.24 11.74
C ASN A 273 -30.69 -2.01 10.86
N ALA A 274 -29.44 -1.55 10.67
CA ALA A 274 -29.13 -0.48 9.74
C ALA A 274 -29.63 -0.77 8.31
N SER A 275 -29.49 -2.02 7.86
CA SER A 275 -29.97 -2.42 6.53
C SER A 275 -31.49 -2.44 6.42
N GLU A 276 -32.18 -2.90 7.45
CA GLU A 276 -33.65 -2.90 7.54
C GLU A 276 -34.19 -1.46 7.54
N ASP A 277 -33.53 -0.56 8.25
CA ASP A 277 -33.89 0.86 8.31
C ASP A 277 -33.61 1.60 7.00
N PHE A 278 -32.44 1.39 6.36
CA PHE A 278 -32.19 1.96 5.04
C PHE A 278 -33.21 1.45 4.01
N PHE A 279 -33.58 0.17 4.09
CA PHE A 279 -34.59 -0.38 3.19
C PHE A 279 -35.98 0.23 3.45
N SER A 280 -36.36 0.40 4.71
CA SER A 280 -37.61 1.07 5.11
C SER A 280 -37.62 2.54 4.70
N ALA A 281 -36.47 3.21 4.73
CA ALA A 281 -36.33 4.56 4.19
C ALA A 281 -36.54 4.59 2.67
N TYR A 282 -35.92 3.65 1.95
CA TYR A 282 -36.08 3.50 0.51
C TYR A 282 -37.54 3.30 0.10
N THR A 283 -38.27 2.41 0.80
CA THR A 283 -39.68 2.13 0.50
C THR A 283 -40.56 3.35 0.76
N ASN A 284 -40.34 4.05 1.87
CA ASN A 284 -41.11 5.25 2.20
C ASN A 284 -40.85 6.39 1.18
N PHE A 285 -39.60 6.60 0.74
CA PHE A 285 -39.31 7.55 -0.35
C PHE A 285 -39.92 7.12 -1.68
N PHE A 286 -39.89 5.82 -2.00
CA PHE A 286 -40.54 5.30 -3.20
C PHE A 286 -42.05 5.57 -3.18
N GLN A 287 -42.73 5.31 -2.06
CA GLN A 287 -44.16 5.60 -1.90
C GLN A 287 -44.47 7.10 -1.98
N ALA A 288 -43.63 7.95 -1.37
CA ALA A 288 -43.76 9.40 -1.49
C ALA A 288 -43.64 9.87 -2.94
N GLY A 289 -42.67 9.31 -3.70
CA GLY A 289 -42.45 9.63 -5.11
C GLY A 289 -43.56 9.12 -6.04
N ASP A 290 -44.05 7.90 -5.83
CA ASP A 290 -45.14 7.31 -6.63
C ASP A 290 -46.43 8.11 -6.45
N ARG A 291 -46.77 8.45 -5.19
CA ARG A 291 -47.91 9.33 -4.90
C ARG A 291 -47.75 10.68 -5.58
N LEU A 292 -46.57 11.29 -5.53
CA LEU A 292 -46.29 12.57 -6.20
C LEU A 292 -46.44 12.47 -7.74
N ASN A 293 -46.00 11.37 -8.35
CA ASN A 293 -46.09 11.13 -9.79
C ASN A 293 -47.52 10.87 -10.27
N VAL A 294 -48.37 10.18 -9.49
CA VAL A 294 -49.80 9.99 -9.81
C VAL A 294 -50.53 11.34 -9.90
N PHE A 295 -50.14 12.32 -9.08
CA PHE A 295 -50.65 13.69 -9.21
C PHE A 295 -50.05 14.42 -10.42
N GLY A 296 -48.77 14.22 -10.70
CA GLY A 296 -48.09 14.80 -11.87
C GLY A 296 -48.64 14.30 -13.22
N ALA A 297 -48.94 13.01 -13.36
CA ALA A 297 -49.42 12.41 -14.62
C ALA A 297 -50.82 12.88 -15.03
N ASN A 298 -51.67 13.23 -14.06
CA ASN A 298 -53.00 13.80 -14.33
C ASN A 298 -52.97 15.30 -14.64
N LEU A 299 -51.84 15.97 -14.45
CA LEU A 299 -51.72 17.44 -14.49
C LEU A 299 -50.60 17.95 -15.43
N THR A 300 -49.67 17.09 -15.87
CA THR A 300 -48.47 17.47 -16.66
C THR A 300 -48.80 18.10 -18.01
N GLY A 301 -49.93 17.73 -18.64
CA GLY A 301 -50.39 18.35 -19.88
C GLY A 301 -50.93 19.78 -19.73
N MET A 302 -51.32 20.19 -18.51
CA MET A 302 -51.97 21.50 -18.26
C MET A 302 -51.06 22.51 -17.54
N ILE A 303 -50.02 22.07 -16.82
CA ILE A 303 -49.24 22.93 -15.91
C ILE A 303 -47.82 23.23 -16.42
N ALA A 304 -47.38 22.64 -17.53
CA ALA A 304 -46.02 22.82 -18.07
C ALA A 304 -45.61 24.30 -18.32
N ASN A 305 -46.58 25.22 -18.45
CA ASN A 305 -46.37 26.66 -18.69
C ASN A 305 -46.79 27.59 -17.53
N LEU A 306 -47.18 27.05 -16.35
CA LEU A 306 -47.60 27.86 -15.20
C LEU A 306 -46.41 28.16 -14.25
N PRO A 307 -46.33 29.39 -13.67
CA PRO A 307 -45.33 29.70 -12.65
C PRO A 307 -45.51 28.78 -11.44
N GLY A 308 -44.52 27.89 -11.21
CA GLY A 308 -44.56 26.87 -10.16
C GLY A 308 -44.19 25.45 -10.61
N ALA A 309 -44.16 25.13 -11.91
CA ALA A 309 -43.82 23.77 -12.39
C ALA A 309 -42.40 23.30 -11.99
N GLY A 310 -41.45 24.23 -11.81
CA GLY A 310 -40.09 23.93 -11.33
C GLY A 310 -40.04 23.42 -9.89
N SER A 311 -41.06 23.71 -9.06
CA SER A 311 -41.08 23.26 -7.67
C SER A 311 -41.48 21.80 -7.52
N LEU A 312 -42.41 21.31 -8.34
CA LEU A 312 -42.81 19.90 -8.35
C LEU A 312 -41.68 19.00 -8.85
N LYS A 313 -40.96 19.43 -9.91
CA LYS A 313 -39.76 18.74 -10.41
C LYS A 313 -38.70 18.61 -9.32
N SER A 314 -38.39 19.73 -8.66
CA SER A 314 -37.38 19.78 -7.60
C SER A 314 -37.77 18.97 -6.35
N ALA A 315 -39.05 18.95 -5.98
CA ALA A 315 -39.56 18.09 -4.91
C ALA A 315 -39.43 16.60 -5.26
N ASN A 316 -39.77 16.22 -6.50
CA ASN A 316 -39.60 14.85 -6.99
C ASN A 316 -38.11 14.45 -7.02
N ASN A 317 -37.24 15.34 -7.51
CA ASN A 317 -35.80 15.13 -7.50
C ASN A 317 -35.28 14.92 -6.07
N LEU A 318 -35.75 15.70 -5.08
CA LEU A 318 -35.31 15.53 -3.69
C LEU A 318 -35.77 14.20 -3.07
N ILE A 319 -37.01 13.79 -3.32
CA ILE A 319 -37.51 12.47 -2.89
C ILE A 319 -36.67 11.36 -3.55
N ARG A 320 -36.37 11.51 -4.84
CA ARG A 320 -35.55 10.55 -5.59
C ARG A 320 -34.10 10.52 -5.08
N VAL A 321 -33.53 11.66 -4.67
CA VAL A 321 -32.24 11.71 -3.97
C VAL A 321 -32.30 10.89 -2.68
N GLY A 322 -33.32 11.12 -1.84
CA GLY A 322 -33.55 10.34 -0.63
C GLY A 322 -33.62 8.83 -0.92
N GLN A 323 -34.43 8.43 -1.90
CA GLN A 323 -34.55 7.05 -2.35
C GLN A 323 -33.19 6.46 -2.78
N LEU A 324 -32.43 7.16 -3.62
CA LEU A 324 -31.14 6.68 -4.11
C LEU A 324 -30.12 6.53 -2.98
N LEU A 325 -30.05 7.49 -2.06
CA LEU A 325 -29.16 7.44 -0.90
C LEU A 325 -29.54 6.30 0.05
N SER A 326 -30.83 6.09 0.31
CA SER A 326 -31.32 4.95 1.09
C SER A 326 -30.96 3.62 0.43
N GLY A 327 -31.16 3.50 -0.89
CA GLY A 327 -30.80 2.29 -1.64
C GLY A 327 -29.28 2.00 -1.65
N ALA A 328 -28.46 3.04 -1.68
CA ALA A 328 -27.01 2.92 -1.52
C ALA A 328 -26.65 2.41 -0.12
N GLY A 329 -27.29 2.98 0.91
CA GLY A 329 -27.19 2.53 2.30
C GLY A 329 -27.52 1.05 2.45
N THR A 330 -28.69 0.62 1.98
CA THR A 330 -29.13 -0.80 2.00
C THR A 330 -28.12 -1.72 1.34
N SER A 331 -27.60 -1.35 0.16
CA SER A 331 -26.63 -2.17 -0.57
C SER A 331 -25.37 -2.42 0.26
N ILE A 332 -24.81 -1.35 0.85
CA ILE A 332 -23.59 -1.41 1.66
C ILE A 332 -23.83 -2.19 2.95
N THR A 333 -24.88 -1.87 3.71
CA THR A 333 -25.16 -2.53 5.00
C THR A 333 -25.52 -4.00 4.83
N THR A 334 -26.22 -4.38 3.75
CA THR A 334 -26.50 -5.79 3.44
C THR A 334 -25.22 -6.58 3.22
N ALA A 335 -24.27 -6.02 2.47
CA ALA A 335 -22.97 -6.64 2.26
C ALA A 335 -22.19 -6.74 3.57
N LEU A 336 -22.13 -5.66 4.37
CA LEU A 336 -21.44 -5.66 5.66
C LEU A 336 -22.06 -6.63 6.67
N ASN A 337 -23.39 -6.78 6.69
CA ASN A 337 -24.10 -7.75 7.52
C ASN A 337 -23.79 -9.19 7.09
N SER A 338 -23.74 -9.45 5.78
CA SER A 338 -23.34 -10.76 5.26
C SER A 338 -21.91 -11.09 5.69
N VAL A 339 -21.01 -10.10 5.67
CA VAL A 339 -19.63 -10.27 6.13
C VAL A 339 -19.55 -10.52 7.64
N SER A 340 -20.33 -9.80 8.46
CA SER A 340 -20.32 -9.98 9.92
C SER A 340 -20.87 -11.35 10.35
N GLN A 341 -21.91 -11.86 9.69
CA GLN A 341 -22.54 -13.14 10.02
C GLN A 341 -21.69 -14.37 9.70
N THR A 342 -20.77 -14.25 8.73
CA THR A 342 -19.97 -15.40 8.27
C THR A 342 -18.86 -15.78 9.23
N GLY A 343 -18.56 -14.93 10.22
CA GLY A 343 -17.40 -15.10 11.09
C GLY A 343 -16.07 -15.05 10.33
N ALA A 344 -16.06 -14.73 9.03
CA ALA A 344 -14.85 -14.73 8.22
C ALA A 344 -13.98 -13.47 8.44
N LEU A 345 -14.55 -12.42 9.02
CA LEU A 345 -13.75 -11.40 9.72
C LEU A 345 -13.02 -12.04 10.91
N ALA A 346 -13.73 -12.89 11.67
CA ALA A 346 -13.24 -13.49 12.90
C ALA A 346 -12.25 -14.66 12.71
N ASP A 347 -12.34 -15.36 11.58
CA ASP A 347 -11.44 -16.44 11.17
C ASP A 347 -11.33 -16.52 9.63
N PRO A 348 -10.36 -15.80 9.03
CA PRO A 348 -10.13 -15.80 7.58
C PRO A 348 -9.61 -17.13 7.02
N ALA A 349 -9.17 -18.05 7.89
CA ALA A 349 -8.78 -19.41 7.55
C ALA A 349 -9.97 -20.40 7.64
N SER A 350 -11.12 -19.94 8.15
CA SER A 350 -12.33 -20.75 8.25
C SER A 350 -12.76 -21.28 6.86
N PRO A 351 -13.14 -22.55 6.75
CA PRO A 351 -13.56 -23.13 5.49
C PRO A 351 -14.87 -22.54 4.96
N ASN A 352 -15.65 -21.82 5.78
CA ASN A 352 -17.03 -21.46 5.46
C ASN A 352 -17.15 -20.46 4.30
N ILE A 353 -16.45 -19.31 4.32
CA ILE A 353 -16.50 -18.33 3.21
C ILE A 353 -15.09 -17.74 2.94
N PRO A 354 -14.59 -17.79 1.69
CA PRO A 354 -13.34 -17.11 1.32
C PRO A 354 -13.38 -15.60 1.54
N ILE A 355 -12.28 -15.03 2.02
CA ILE A 355 -12.06 -13.57 2.08
C ILE A 355 -12.28 -12.93 0.71
N GLY A 356 -11.88 -13.61 -0.36
CA GLY A 356 -12.12 -13.15 -1.73
C GLY A 356 -13.59 -13.02 -2.09
N ALA A 357 -14.46 -13.91 -1.58
CA ALA A 357 -15.91 -13.83 -1.81
C ALA A 357 -16.53 -12.65 -1.05
N ILE A 358 -16.04 -12.36 0.15
CA ILE A 358 -16.42 -11.20 0.95
C ILE A 358 -16.02 -9.90 0.26
N ALA A 359 -14.77 -9.81 -0.19
CA ALA A 359 -14.27 -8.65 -0.92
C ALA A 359 -15.08 -8.42 -2.20
N ALA A 360 -15.40 -9.48 -2.94
CA ALA A 360 -16.22 -9.41 -4.14
C ALA A 360 -17.67 -8.95 -3.87
N ALA A 361 -18.30 -9.45 -2.79
CA ALA A 361 -19.64 -9.03 -2.38
C ALA A 361 -19.67 -7.55 -1.98
N LEU A 362 -18.69 -7.11 -1.19
CA LEU A 362 -18.54 -5.71 -0.78
C LEU A 362 -18.28 -4.80 -1.99
N LYS A 363 -17.40 -5.22 -2.92
CA LYS A 363 -17.15 -4.50 -4.18
C LYS A 363 -18.45 -4.33 -4.98
N LYS A 364 -19.25 -5.39 -5.12
CA LYS A 364 -20.52 -5.34 -5.86
C LYS A 364 -21.49 -4.34 -5.22
N ALA A 365 -21.63 -4.37 -3.90
CA ALA A 365 -22.45 -3.42 -3.16
C ALA A 365 -21.98 -1.98 -3.30
N LEU A 366 -20.67 -1.74 -3.22
CA LEU A 366 -20.06 -0.41 -3.37
C LEU A 366 -20.20 0.13 -4.80
N LEU A 367 -20.06 -0.70 -5.84
CA LEU A 367 -20.33 -0.30 -7.22
C LEU A 367 -21.80 0.07 -7.44
N SER A 368 -22.73 -0.65 -6.82
CA SER A 368 -24.16 -0.29 -6.83
C SER A 368 -24.39 1.06 -6.16
N ALA A 369 -23.86 1.24 -4.95
CA ALA A 369 -23.95 2.47 -4.20
C ALA A 369 -23.30 3.66 -4.93
N GLN A 370 -22.16 3.45 -5.60
CA GLN A 370 -21.49 4.45 -6.44
C GLN A 370 -22.44 4.97 -7.53
N GLY A 371 -23.09 4.06 -8.27
CA GLY A 371 -24.04 4.44 -9.32
C GLY A 371 -25.24 5.21 -8.78
N GLN A 372 -25.75 4.83 -7.60
CA GLN A 372 -26.87 5.51 -6.94
C GLN A 372 -26.49 6.90 -6.42
N VAL A 373 -25.32 7.06 -5.80
CA VAL A 373 -24.84 8.35 -5.28
C VAL A 373 -24.49 9.31 -6.42
N LEU A 374 -23.91 8.83 -7.52
CA LEU A 374 -23.66 9.65 -8.70
C LEU A 374 -24.97 10.20 -9.29
N GLN A 375 -26.01 9.36 -9.39
CA GLN A 375 -27.35 9.80 -9.81
C GLN A 375 -27.96 10.79 -8.82
N ALA A 376 -27.80 10.57 -7.52
CA ALA A 376 -28.27 11.50 -6.49
C ALA A 376 -27.57 12.86 -6.61
N SER A 377 -26.26 12.88 -6.88
CA SER A 377 -25.47 14.10 -7.11
C SER A 377 -25.98 14.89 -8.31
N ALA A 378 -26.24 14.21 -9.43
CA ALA A 378 -26.81 14.83 -10.63
C ALA A 378 -28.21 15.43 -10.37
N LEU A 379 -29.09 14.72 -9.67
CA LEU A 379 -30.43 15.22 -9.32
C LEU A 379 -30.36 16.39 -8.32
N MET A 380 -29.45 16.33 -7.34
CA MET A 380 -29.26 17.39 -6.35
C MET A 380 -28.79 18.71 -6.98
N ALA A 381 -28.05 18.64 -8.09
CA ALA A 381 -27.63 19.82 -8.84
C ALA A 381 -28.77 20.50 -9.60
N ASP A 382 -29.80 19.74 -10.01
CA ASP A 382 -30.98 20.21 -10.76
C ASP A 382 -32.11 20.73 -9.84
N ILE A 383 -31.94 20.66 -8.52
CA ILE A 383 -32.91 21.20 -7.54
C ILE A 383 -32.72 22.72 -7.41
N ASP A 384 -33.80 23.46 -7.65
CA ASP A 384 -33.85 24.90 -7.39
C ASP A 384 -33.80 25.17 -5.87
N SER A 385 -32.77 25.87 -5.39
CA SER A 385 -32.64 26.16 -3.96
C SER A 385 -33.63 27.22 -3.43
N SER A 386 -34.30 27.95 -4.32
CA SER A 386 -35.22 29.05 -3.97
C SER A 386 -36.57 28.56 -3.45
N ILE A 387 -36.95 27.33 -3.82
CA ILE A 387 -38.21 26.71 -3.37
C ILE A 387 -38.07 26.04 -2.00
N ILE A 388 -36.84 25.89 -1.50
CA ILE A 388 -36.57 25.27 -0.21
C ILE A 388 -37.01 26.26 0.89
N PRO A 389 -37.90 25.87 1.81
CA PRO A 389 -38.35 26.76 2.86
C PRO A 389 -37.20 27.24 3.74
N GLY A 390 -37.33 28.45 4.29
CA GLY A 390 -36.23 29.11 4.99
C GLY A 390 -35.69 28.33 6.20
N ASP A 391 -36.55 27.67 6.96
CA ASP A 391 -36.16 26.85 8.11
C ASP A 391 -35.45 25.54 7.71
N LYS A 392 -35.51 25.18 6.42
CA LYS A 392 -35.02 23.95 5.84
C LYS A 392 -33.76 24.13 5.01
N LYS A 393 -33.59 25.31 4.43
CA LYS A 393 -32.45 25.69 3.60
C LYS A 393 -31.09 25.26 4.20
N PRO A 394 -30.81 25.43 5.52
CA PRO A 394 -29.53 25.00 6.10
C PRO A 394 -29.22 23.50 5.91
N GLY A 395 -30.22 22.62 6.00
CA GLY A 395 -30.00 21.18 5.81
C GLY A 395 -29.83 20.77 4.38
N PHE A 396 -30.52 21.46 3.49
CA PHE A 396 -30.40 21.23 2.07
C PHE A 396 -29.00 21.61 1.62
N ASP A 397 -28.54 22.78 2.05
CA ASP A 397 -27.21 23.29 1.78
C ASP A 397 -26.14 22.37 2.40
N GLU A 398 -26.37 21.85 3.61
CA GLU A 398 -25.47 20.88 4.22
C GLU A 398 -25.42 19.55 3.44
N LEU A 399 -26.56 18.93 3.15
CA LEU A 399 -26.61 17.69 2.35
C LEU A 399 -25.94 17.89 0.99
N LYS A 400 -26.22 19.02 0.32
CA LYS A 400 -25.61 19.39 -0.96
C LYS A 400 -24.09 19.51 -0.84
N SER A 401 -23.61 20.14 0.23
CA SER A 401 -22.17 20.30 0.49
C SER A 401 -21.47 18.98 0.83
N LYS A 402 -22.20 17.99 1.38
CA LYS A 402 -21.65 16.71 1.84
C LYS A 402 -21.76 15.58 0.84
N LEU A 403 -22.60 15.72 -0.18
CA LEU A 403 -22.76 14.70 -1.21
C LEU A 403 -21.45 14.43 -1.99
N PRO A 404 -20.61 15.42 -2.32
CA PRO A 404 -19.28 15.16 -2.88
C PRO A 404 -18.35 14.39 -1.93
N ASP A 405 -18.40 14.67 -0.63
CA ASP A 405 -17.61 13.92 0.38
C ASP A 405 -18.05 12.45 0.42
N LEU A 406 -19.37 12.18 0.34
CA LEU A 406 -19.93 10.83 0.30
C LEU A 406 -19.54 10.10 -0.99
N GLU A 407 -19.64 10.78 -2.14
CA GLU A 407 -19.20 10.23 -3.44
C GLU A 407 -17.72 9.84 -3.39
N MET A 408 -16.87 10.72 -2.87
CA MET A 408 -15.44 10.44 -2.68
C MET A 408 -15.21 9.24 -1.75
N ALA A 409 -15.94 9.15 -0.63
CA ALA A 409 -15.82 8.04 0.31
C ALA A 409 -16.23 6.70 -0.29
N ILE A 410 -17.30 6.66 -1.09
CA ILE A 410 -17.75 5.44 -1.78
C ILE A 410 -16.78 5.05 -2.90
N ASN A 411 -16.28 6.02 -3.68
CA ASN A 411 -15.27 5.78 -4.71
C ASN A 411 -14.00 5.18 -4.09
N MET A 412 -13.50 5.80 -3.03
CA MET A 412 -12.36 5.26 -2.27
C MET A 412 -12.64 3.85 -1.78
N SER A 413 -13.76 3.62 -1.08
CA SER A 413 -14.13 2.29 -0.56
C SER A 413 -14.20 1.25 -1.67
N THR A 414 -14.73 1.63 -2.84
CA THR A 414 -14.78 0.78 -4.03
C THR A 414 -13.37 0.41 -4.49
N ASP A 415 -12.45 1.37 -4.60
CA ASP A 415 -11.07 1.12 -5.01
C ASP A 415 -10.32 0.23 -4.01
N TYR A 416 -10.49 0.47 -2.70
CA TYR A 416 -9.92 -0.41 -1.67
C TYR A 416 -10.50 -1.82 -1.75
N SER A 417 -11.82 -1.98 -1.96
CA SER A 417 -12.44 -3.31 -2.09
C SER A 417 -11.91 -4.08 -3.29
N LYS A 418 -11.72 -3.40 -4.45
CA LYS A 418 -11.08 -3.97 -5.64
C LYS A 418 -9.63 -4.38 -5.35
N PHE A 419 -8.87 -3.53 -4.68
CA PHE A 419 -7.50 -3.83 -4.27
C PHE A 419 -7.44 -5.07 -3.39
N PHE A 420 -8.27 -5.16 -2.34
CA PHE A 420 -8.29 -6.31 -1.44
C PHE A 420 -8.71 -7.61 -2.14
N GLU A 421 -9.71 -7.57 -3.01
CA GLU A 421 -10.13 -8.73 -3.80
C GLU A 421 -9.00 -9.24 -4.70
N ASN A 422 -8.31 -8.34 -5.41
CA ASN A 422 -7.17 -8.69 -6.27
C ASN A 422 -5.97 -9.19 -5.44
N LEU A 423 -5.75 -8.61 -4.26
CA LEU A 423 -4.69 -8.99 -3.34
C LEU A 423 -4.87 -10.44 -2.86
N VAL A 424 -6.06 -10.82 -2.39
CA VAL A 424 -6.31 -12.20 -1.94
C VAL A 424 -6.51 -13.18 -3.09
N GLY A 425 -6.87 -12.67 -4.28
CA GLY A 425 -7.10 -13.42 -5.51
C GLY A 425 -8.35 -14.29 -5.45
N SER A 426 -9.42 -13.91 -6.16
CA SER A 426 -10.67 -14.67 -6.20
C SER A 426 -10.53 -16.09 -6.78
N ALA A 427 -9.53 -16.32 -7.63
CA ALA A 427 -9.15 -17.61 -8.17
C ALA A 427 -7.62 -17.75 -8.26
N GLY A 428 -7.12 -18.99 -8.18
CA GLY A 428 -5.70 -19.30 -8.29
C GLY A 428 -4.96 -19.17 -6.97
N VAL A 429 -3.63 -19.05 -7.05
CA VAL A 429 -2.75 -18.93 -5.88
C VAL A 429 -2.04 -17.59 -5.94
N LYS A 430 -2.05 -16.85 -4.84
CA LYS A 430 -1.30 -15.61 -4.66
C LYS A 430 -0.28 -15.76 -3.54
N ARG A 431 0.99 -15.40 -3.77
CA ARG A 431 2.05 -15.48 -2.78
C ARG A 431 2.75 -14.15 -2.57
N TYR A 432 2.83 -13.72 -1.32
CA TYR A 432 3.52 -12.50 -0.94
C TYR A 432 4.68 -12.81 -0.01
N LEU A 433 5.86 -12.31 -0.36
CA LEU A 433 7.02 -12.32 0.51
C LEU A 433 6.95 -11.11 1.43
N ILE A 434 7.01 -11.33 2.74
CA ILE A 434 6.94 -10.29 3.76
C ILE A 434 8.29 -10.23 4.47
N MET A 435 8.98 -9.09 4.43
CA MET A 435 10.21 -8.88 5.20
C MET A 435 9.90 -8.14 6.50
N PHE A 436 10.27 -8.72 7.63
CA PHE A 436 10.17 -8.08 8.94
C PHE A 436 11.47 -7.35 9.24
N GLN A 437 11.42 -6.02 9.26
CA GLN A 437 12.59 -5.15 9.28
C GLN A 437 12.84 -4.57 10.67
N ASN A 438 13.99 -4.86 11.27
CA ASN A 438 14.37 -4.32 12.57
C ASN A 438 14.81 -2.86 12.44
N ALA A 439 13.95 -1.92 12.84
CA ALA A 439 14.23 -0.49 12.84
C ALA A 439 15.40 -0.07 13.77
N SER A 440 15.80 -0.93 14.72
CA SER A 440 16.97 -0.67 15.57
C SER A 440 18.30 -0.76 14.80
N GLU A 441 18.26 -1.29 13.58
CA GLU A 441 19.38 -1.45 12.65
C GLU A 441 18.95 -0.90 11.29
N LEU A 442 18.99 0.43 11.13
CA LEU A 442 18.38 1.11 9.99
C LEU A 442 18.97 0.66 8.65
N ARG A 443 18.06 0.57 7.68
CA ARG A 443 18.34 0.37 6.25
C ARG A 443 17.49 1.35 5.44
N PRO A 444 17.82 1.60 4.17
CA PRO A 444 17.13 2.62 3.36
C PRO A 444 15.60 2.47 3.31
N THR A 445 15.10 1.24 3.25
CA THR A 445 13.65 0.96 3.18
C THR A 445 12.98 0.81 4.54
N GLY A 446 13.67 1.08 5.65
CA GLY A 446 13.20 0.82 7.01
C GLY A 446 14.32 0.31 7.90
N GLY A 447 14.38 -1.00 8.07
CA GLY A 447 15.32 -1.66 8.98
C GLY A 447 15.98 -2.91 8.39
N PHE A 448 16.83 -3.54 9.18
CA PHE A 448 17.50 -4.78 8.81
C PHE A 448 16.49 -5.93 8.68
N PRO A 449 16.34 -6.55 7.49
CA PRO A 449 15.35 -7.61 7.24
C PRO A 449 15.79 -8.95 7.86
N GLY A 450 15.69 -9.07 9.18
CA GLY A 450 16.17 -10.24 9.92
C GLY A 450 15.28 -11.48 9.77
N THR A 451 13.99 -11.31 9.51
CA THR A 451 13.03 -12.41 9.39
C THR A 451 12.22 -12.19 8.12
N TYR A 452 11.81 -13.28 7.47
CA TYR A 452 10.87 -13.22 6.36
C TYR A 452 9.67 -14.12 6.62
N GLY A 453 8.58 -13.84 5.92
CA GLY A 453 7.45 -14.73 5.84
C GLY A 453 6.93 -14.86 4.42
N VAL A 454 6.24 -15.95 4.15
CA VAL A 454 5.56 -16.20 2.87
C VAL A 454 4.09 -16.42 3.18
N MET A 455 3.27 -15.46 2.77
CA MET A 455 1.81 -15.53 2.91
C MET A 455 1.22 -16.03 1.60
N THR A 456 0.48 -17.13 1.67
CA THR A 456 -0.15 -17.77 0.51
C THR A 456 -1.65 -17.70 0.62
N PHE A 457 -2.30 -17.15 -0.41
CA PHE A 457 -3.74 -17.24 -0.61
C PHE A 457 -4.06 -18.24 -1.72
N LYS A 458 -5.14 -18.98 -1.57
CA LYS A 458 -5.66 -19.92 -2.56
C LYS A 458 -7.16 -19.72 -2.72
N ASN A 459 -7.59 -19.34 -3.92
CA ASN A 459 -8.99 -19.06 -4.25
C ASN A 459 -9.67 -18.14 -3.22
N GLY A 460 -8.97 -17.06 -2.84
CA GLY A 460 -9.46 -16.06 -1.91
C GLY A 460 -9.43 -16.46 -0.44
N LYS A 461 -8.87 -17.63 -0.10
CA LYS A 461 -8.67 -18.08 1.29
C LYS A 461 -7.21 -17.95 1.68
N LEU A 462 -6.95 -17.58 2.93
CA LEU A 462 -5.60 -17.69 3.49
C LEU A 462 -5.27 -19.18 3.64
N ASP A 463 -4.28 -19.66 2.89
CA ASP A 463 -3.90 -21.08 2.84
C ASP A 463 -2.80 -21.38 3.85
N ASN A 464 -1.74 -20.56 3.87
CA ASN A 464 -0.61 -20.75 4.79
C ASN A 464 0.15 -19.43 5.03
N ILE A 465 0.76 -19.32 6.21
CA ILE A 465 1.75 -18.29 6.55
C ILE A 465 2.98 -19.00 7.11
N PHE A 466 4.06 -18.98 6.32
CA PHE A 466 5.36 -19.46 6.74
C PHE A 466 6.19 -18.29 7.26
N ILE A 467 6.93 -18.46 8.36
CA ILE A 467 7.85 -17.44 8.91
C ILE A 467 9.18 -18.10 9.23
N ASP A 468 10.28 -17.49 8.79
CA ASP A 468 11.62 -18.04 9.00
C ASP A 468 12.73 -16.98 9.05
N ASP A 469 13.91 -17.39 9.51
CA ASP A 469 15.10 -16.56 9.58
C ASP A 469 15.68 -16.29 8.18
N VAL A 470 15.98 -15.03 7.87
CA VAL A 470 16.63 -14.63 6.61
C VAL A 470 17.94 -15.36 6.35
N TYR A 471 18.69 -15.74 7.40
CA TYR A 471 19.94 -16.47 7.25
C TYR A 471 19.76 -17.87 6.64
N ASN A 472 18.57 -18.46 6.75
CA ASN A 472 18.28 -19.73 6.08
C ASN A 472 18.22 -19.53 4.56
N LEU A 473 17.70 -18.40 4.07
CA LEU A 473 17.75 -18.06 2.64
C LEU A 473 19.19 -17.80 2.19
N ASP A 474 19.95 -17.03 2.95
CA ASP A 474 21.37 -16.77 2.65
C ASP A 474 22.18 -18.07 2.57
N GLY A 475 21.93 -19.02 3.46
CA GLY A 475 22.58 -20.33 3.45
C GLY A 475 22.24 -21.19 2.22
N GLN A 476 21.15 -20.90 1.51
CA GLN A 476 20.80 -21.57 0.24
C GLN A 476 21.35 -20.84 -1.00
N LEU A 477 21.91 -19.63 -0.87
CA LEU A 477 22.52 -18.91 -1.99
C LEU A 477 23.86 -19.57 -2.35
N LYS A 478 23.92 -20.18 -3.54
CA LYS A 478 25.17 -20.75 -4.08
C LYS A 478 26.06 -19.72 -4.76
N GLU A 479 25.47 -18.68 -5.32
CA GLU A 479 26.20 -17.60 -5.98
C GLU A 479 26.89 -16.72 -4.93
N LYS A 480 28.18 -16.45 -5.13
CA LYS A 480 28.92 -15.48 -4.31
C LYS A 480 28.79 -14.09 -4.92
N ILE A 481 27.65 -13.45 -4.68
CA ILE A 481 27.38 -12.12 -5.22
C ILE A 481 28.20 -11.09 -4.43
N ILE A 482 28.89 -10.18 -5.11
CA ILE A 482 29.64 -9.09 -4.47
C ILE A 482 28.65 -8.08 -3.88
N PRO A 483 28.77 -7.71 -2.59
CA PRO A 483 27.88 -6.74 -1.95
C PRO A 483 28.20 -5.30 -2.35
N PRO A 484 27.26 -4.37 -2.11
CA PRO A 484 27.50 -2.93 -2.26
C PRO A 484 28.80 -2.50 -1.58
N LEU A 485 29.52 -1.57 -2.20
CA LEU A 485 30.83 -1.10 -1.75
C LEU A 485 30.90 -0.82 -0.24
N GLN A 486 29.87 -0.16 0.29
CA GLN A 486 29.78 0.20 1.71
C GLN A 486 29.63 -1.00 2.64
N LEU A 487 29.18 -2.15 2.16
CA LEU A 487 28.98 -3.38 2.94
C LEU A 487 30.17 -4.35 2.84
N GLN A 488 31.08 -4.16 1.87
CA GLN A 488 32.20 -5.08 1.62
C GLN A 488 33.19 -5.22 2.79
N HIS A 489 33.22 -4.25 3.70
CA HIS A 489 34.06 -4.28 4.90
C HIS A 489 33.45 -5.09 6.07
N ILE A 490 32.19 -5.53 5.95
CA ILE A 490 31.51 -6.36 6.95
C ILE A 490 31.08 -7.72 6.42
N THR A 491 30.95 -7.88 5.11
CA THR A 491 30.55 -9.14 4.52
C THR A 491 31.21 -9.37 3.17
N PRO A 492 31.71 -10.59 2.88
CA PRO A 492 32.27 -10.90 1.58
C PRO A 492 31.20 -11.13 0.51
N THR A 493 29.97 -11.50 0.89
CA THR A 493 28.88 -11.87 -0.03
C THR A 493 27.61 -11.09 0.25
N TRP A 494 26.93 -10.68 -0.81
CA TRP A 494 25.59 -10.10 -0.76
C TRP A 494 24.54 -11.19 -0.64
N GLY A 495 23.59 -10.99 0.27
CA GLY A 495 22.50 -11.92 0.52
C GLY A 495 21.20 -11.19 0.82
N MET A 496 20.15 -11.96 1.07
CA MET A 496 18.82 -11.48 1.41
C MET A 496 18.82 -10.52 2.60
N ARG A 497 19.69 -10.75 3.59
CA ARG A 497 19.82 -9.90 4.79
C ARG A 497 20.16 -8.43 4.53
N ASP A 498 20.68 -8.10 3.35
CA ASP A 498 20.98 -6.72 2.93
C ASP A 498 20.44 -6.42 1.52
N ALA A 499 19.43 -7.18 1.06
CA ALA A 499 18.84 -7.01 -0.27
C ALA A 499 18.05 -5.69 -0.41
N ASN A 500 17.69 -5.03 0.70
CA ASN A 500 16.99 -3.75 0.74
C ASN A 500 17.92 -2.52 0.68
N TRP A 501 18.99 -2.61 -0.10
CA TRP A 501 20.04 -1.58 -0.19
C TRP A 501 19.64 -0.33 -0.99
N TYR A 502 18.76 -0.45 -1.98
CA TYR A 502 18.30 0.71 -2.76
C TYR A 502 17.32 1.54 -1.94
N VAL A 503 17.36 2.87 -2.08
CA VAL A 503 16.40 3.76 -1.39
C VAL A 503 15.00 3.58 -1.95
N ASP A 504 14.89 3.46 -3.27
CA ASP A 504 13.63 3.21 -3.95
C ASP A 504 13.10 1.82 -3.60
N PHE A 505 12.01 1.76 -2.81
CA PHE A 505 11.48 0.48 -2.35
C PHE A 505 11.07 -0.46 -3.49
N PRO A 506 10.43 -0.04 -4.60
CA PRO A 506 10.14 -0.93 -5.73
C PRO A 506 11.41 -1.57 -6.33
N THR A 507 12.54 -0.85 -6.29
CA THR A 507 13.84 -1.39 -6.69
C THR A 507 14.37 -2.41 -5.69
N SER A 508 14.38 -2.08 -4.40
CA SER A 508 14.73 -3.01 -3.32
C SER A 508 13.84 -4.25 -3.28
N ALA A 509 12.54 -4.11 -3.54
CA ALA A 509 11.56 -5.19 -3.58
C ALA A 509 11.84 -6.18 -4.72
N ARG A 510 12.16 -5.69 -5.92
CA ARG A 510 12.59 -6.54 -7.04
C ARG A 510 13.89 -7.28 -6.72
N ASN A 511 14.83 -6.61 -6.05
CA ASN A 511 16.07 -7.24 -5.61
C ASN A 511 15.81 -8.33 -4.57
N ILE A 512 14.97 -8.05 -3.55
CA ILE A 512 14.50 -9.04 -2.57
C ILE A 512 13.85 -10.24 -3.27
N ALA A 513 12.95 -10.02 -4.23
CA ALA A 513 12.32 -11.08 -5.00
C ALA A 513 13.36 -11.96 -5.73
N ALA A 514 14.35 -11.33 -6.38
CA ALA A 514 15.40 -12.04 -7.09
C ALA A 514 16.27 -12.89 -6.14
N PHE A 515 16.66 -12.35 -4.98
CA PHE A 515 17.39 -13.12 -3.96
C PHE A 515 16.57 -14.30 -3.44
N TYR A 516 15.26 -14.11 -3.25
CA TYR A 516 14.35 -15.18 -2.81
C TYR A 516 14.30 -16.31 -3.83
N ASP A 517 14.12 -15.97 -5.11
CA ASP A 517 14.07 -16.96 -6.20
C ASP A 517 15.40 -17.71 -6.37
N LYS A 518 16.55 -17.03 -6.22
CA LYS A 518 17.88 -17.65 -6.22
C LYS A 518 18.06 -18.62 -5.05
N ALA A 519 17.63 -18.26 -3.85
CA ALA A 519 17.71 -19.14 -2.67
C ALA A 519 16.77 -20.35 -2.81
N ARG A 520 15.53 -20.12 -3.28
CA ARG A 520 14.50 -21.15 -3.45
C ARG A 520 14.86 -22.20 -4.50
N SER A 521 15.42 -21.77 -5.63
CA SER A 521 15.80 -22.69 -6.72
C SER A 521 16.90 -23.68 -6.30
N ASN A 522 17.72 -23.29 -5.32
CA ASN A 522 18.87 -24.05 -4.84
C ASN A 522 18.59 -24.90 -3.59
N GLY A 523 17.55 -24.57 -2.82
CA GLY A 523 17.17 -25.28 -1.60
C GLY A 523 16.30 -26.51 -1.84
N ASN A 524 16.48 -27.52 -0.99
CA ASN A 524 15.68 -28.75 -1.02
C ASN A 524 14.33 -28.62 -0.28
N SER A 525 14.11 -27.55 0.49
CA SER A 525 13.02 -27.49 1.49
C SER A 525 12.25 -26.17 1.56
N ILE A 526 12.65 -25.11 0.85
CA ILE A 526 12.00 -23.78 0.94
C ILE A 526 11.03 -23.63 -0.24
N GLY A 527 9.73 -23.51 0.03
CA GLY A 527 8.73 -23.05 -0.95
C GLY A 527 8.58 -23.89 -2.23
N ARG A 528 8.94 -25.18 -2.19
CA ARG A 528 8.86 -26.09 -3.36
C ARG A 528 7.45 -26.54 -3.71
N GLU A 529 6.45 -26.27 -2.88
CA GLU A 529 5.13 -26.90 -2.99
C GLU A 529 4.35 -26.55 -4.27
N SER A 530 4.84 -25.63 -5.12
CA SER A 530 4.01 -25.16 -6.25
C SER A 530 4.72 -24.57 -7.46
N GLY A 531 6.06 -24.51 -7.51
CA GLY A 531 6.81 -24.06 -8.70
C GLY A 531 6.63 -22.58 -9.13
N GLN A 532 5.60 -21.90 -8.65
CA GLN A 532 5.28 -20.50 -8.97
C GLN A 532 6.14 -19.53 -8.13
N GLY A 533 6.47 -18.37 -8.70
CA GLY A 533 7.19 -17.27 -8.02
C GLY A 533 6.31 -16.53 -6.99
N ILE A 534 6.79 -15.38 -6.52
CA ILE A 534 6.03 -14.48 -5.66
C ILE A 534 5.30 -13.42 -6.48
N ASP A 535 4.07 -13.06 -6.10
CA ASP A 535 3.25 -12.02 -6.72
C ASP A 535 3.60 -10.61 -6.24
N GLY A 536 4.28 -10.50 -5.09
CA GLY A 536 4.71 -9.22 -4.53
C GLY A 536 5.59 -9.37 -3.29
N VAL A 537 6.18 -8.24 -2.89
CA VAL A 537 7.01 -8.10 -1.70
C VAL A 537 6.41 -7.01 -0.82
N MET A 538 6.24 -7.31 0.46
CA MET A 538 5.86 -6.35 1.48
C MET A 538 6.97 -6.25 2.51
N VAL A 539 7.12 -5.08 3.12
CA VAL A 539 7.99 -4.92 4.30
C VAL A 539 7.16 -4.40 5.45
N LEU A 540 7.47 -4.87 6.65
CA LEU A 540 6.79 -4.48 7.88
C LEU A 540 7.82 -4.13 8.93
N ASN A 541 7.74 -2.90 9.44
CA ASN A 541 8.47 -2.45 10.61
C ASN A 541 7.69 -2.86 11.88
N PRO A 542 8.37 -3.35 12.93
CA PRO A 542 7.72 -3.96 14.08
C PRO A 542 6.93 -2.97 14.94
N GLU A 543 7.08 -1.65 14.74
CA GLU A 543 6.30 -0.58 15.36
C GLU A 543 4.78 -0.74 15.17
N VAL A 544 4.35 -1.44 14.13
CA VAL A 544 2.93 -1.77 13.92
C VAL A 544 2.39 -2.67 15.04
N ILE A 545 3.22 -3.57 15.58
CA ILE A 545 2.80 -4.61 16.52
C ILE A 545 2.30 -4.01 17.85
N PRO A 546 3.04 -3.10 18.53
CA PRO A 546 2.53 -2.39 19.70
C PRO A 546 1.17 -1.73 19.49
N GLU A 547 0.95 -1.08 18.35
CA GLU A 547 -0.31 -0.36 18.08
C GLU A 547 -1.49 -1.32 17.92
N ILE A 548 -1.26 -2.49 17.33
CA ILE A 548 -2.27 -3.55 17.24
C ILE A 548 -2.55 -4.16 18.63
N LEU A 549 -1.51 -4.43 19.43
CA LEU A 549 -1.68 -5.00 20.78
C LEU A 549 -2.47 -4.08 21.73
N LYS A 550 -2.43 -2.75 21.53
CA LYS A 550 -3.29 -1.81 22.28
C LYS A 550 -4.79 -2.07 22.06
N ILE A 551 -5.16 -2.64 20.92
CA ILE A 551 -6.55 -2.90 20.53
C ILE A 551 -6.94 -4.32 20.91
N VAL A 552 -6.13 -5.30 20.52
CA VAL A 552 -6.46 -6.72 20.69
C VAL A 552 -6.11 -7.24 22.08
N GLY A 553 -5.25 -6.53 22.82
CA GLY A 553 -4.78 -6.88 24.16
C GLY A 553 -3.51 -7.75 24.15
N PRO A 554 -2.97 -8.07 25.34
CA PRO A 554 -1.68 -8.76 25.48
C PRO A 554 -1.73 -10.22 25.02
N ILE A 555 -0.60 -10.75 24.57
CA ILE A 555 -0.46 -12.14 24.11
C ILE A 555 0.34 -12.96 25.13
N GLN A 556 -0.22 -14.08 25.57
CA GLN A 556 0.48 -15.02 26.43
C GLN A 556 1.32 -15.98 25.57
N MET A 557 2.62 -16.00 25.82
CA MET A 557 3.58 -16.91 25.20
C MET A 557 3.99 -17.98 26.23
N SER A 558 3.05 -18.86 26.58
CA SER A 558 3.18 -19.80 27.71
C SER A 558 4.42 -20.68 27.63
N GLN A 559 4.83 -21.11 26.44
CA GLN A 559 6.03 -21.92 26.22
C GLN A 559 7.34 -21.17 26.51
N TYR A 560 7.27 -19.84 26.59
CA TYR A 560 8.38 -18.96 26.99
C TYR A 560 8.22 -18.44 28.42
N GLY A 561 7.07 -18.65 29.08
CA GLY A 561 6.75 -18.03 30.36
C GLY A 561 6.61 -16.50 30.29
N LEU A 562 6.25 -15.96 29.12
CA LEU A 562 6.22 -14.52 28.86
C LEU A 562 4.81 -14.03 28.53
N THR A 563 4.53 -12.77 28.88
CA THR A 563 3.34 -12.05 28.43
C THR A 563 3.79 -10.83 27.63
N LEU A 564 3.44 -10.79 26.34
CA LEU A 564 3.77 -9.72 25.41
C LEU A 564 2.65 -8.67 25.42
N THR A 565 2.97 -7.47 25.86
CA THR A 565 2.06 -6.31 25.90
C THR A 565 2.49 -5.27 24.87
N ALA A 566 1.66 -4.26 24.64
CA ALA A 566 2.01 -3.17 23.73
C ALA A 566 3.28 -2.42 24.16
N GLU A 567 3.57 -2.39 25.46
CA GLU A 567 4.70 -1.67 26.07
C GLU A 567 6.01 -2.45 25.99
N ASN A 568 5.95 -3.79 26.05
CA ASN A 568 7.13 -4.63 26.19
C ASN A 568 7.45 -5.49 24.96
N VAL A 569 6.51 -5.66 24.01
CA VAL A 569 6.62 -6.69 22.95
C VAL A 569 7.94 -6.60 22.18
N LEU A 570 8.36 -5.40 21.78
CA LEU A 570 9.58 -5.21 21.00
C LEU A 570 10.84 -5.54 21.82
N THR A 571 10.93 -5.00 23.04
CA THR A 571 12.08 -5.21 23.91
C THR A 571 12.18 -6.66 24.38
N THR A 572 11.06 -7.30 24.68
CA THR A 572 11.01 -8.68 25.18
C THR A 572 11.32 -9.69 24.08
N ILE A 573 10.76 -9.51 22.88
CA ILE A 573 11.11 -10.37 21.74
C ILE A 573 12.60 -10.22 21.41
N GLN A 574 13.11 -9.00 21.39
CA GLN A 574 14.54 -8.76 21.15
C GLN A 574 15.42 -9.39 22.22
N ASP A 575 15.09 -9.23 23.49
CA ASP A 575 15.82 -9.85 24.61
C ASP A 575 15.84 -11.38 24.49
N GLN A 576 14.69 -11.98 24.15
CA GLN A 576 14.59 -13.42 23.93
C GLN A 576 15.42 -13.90 22.72
N VAL A 577 15.45 -13.12 21.63
CA VAL A 577 16.28 -13.44 20.45
C VAL A 577 17.76 -13.30 20.79
N GLU A 578 18.16 -12.30 21.56
CA GLU A 578 19.56 -12.02 21.82
C GLU A 578 20.15 -12.84 22.97
N TYR A 579 19.37 -13.14 24.00
CA TYR A 579 19.81 -13.77 25.26
C TYR A 579 18.98 -14.96 25.71
N GLY A 580 17.89 -15.29 25.00
CA GLY A 580 17.04 -16.43 25.35
C GLY A 580 17.77 -17.77 25.28
N PRO A 581 17.24 -18.81 25.96
CA PRO A 581 17.89 -20.12 26.09
C PRO A 581 18.06 -20.86 24.76
N ASN A 582 17.20 -20.61 23.77
CA ASN A 582 17.27 -21.25 22.45
C ASN A 582 18.31 -20.57 21.55
N ARG A 583 19.59 -20.88 21.76
CA ARG A 583 20.70 -20.31 20.96
C ARG A 583 20.82 -20.92 19.56
N THR A 584 20.27 -22.12 19.33
CA THR A 584 20.30 -22.78 18.02
C THR A 584 19.30 -22.17 17.05
N GLN A 585 18.16 -21.70 17.55
CA GLN A 585 17.12 -21.02 16.76
C GLN A 585 16.60 -19.77 17.50
N PRO A 586 17.40 -18.69 17.59
CA PRO A 586 17.05 -17.53 18.41
C PRO A 586 15.74 -16.83 17.99
N LYS A 587 15.39 -16.91 16.70
CA LYS A 587 14.16 -16.30 16.16
C LYS A 587 12.91 -17.18 16.30
N GLN A 588 12.97 -18.31 17.00
CA GLN A 588 11.81 -19.19 17.19
C GLN A 588 10.64 -18.45 17.85
N ILE A 589 10.90 -17.55 18.81
CA ILE A 589 9.84 -16.74 19.44
C ILE A 589 9.07 -15.91 18.42
N VAL A 590 9.72 -15.38 17.38
CA VAL A 590 9.07 -14.61 16.32
C VAL A 590 8.17 -15.51 15.46
N LYS A 591 8.65 -16.71 15.14
CA LYS A 591 7.89 -17.72 14.39
C LYS A 591 6.63 -18.18 15.13
N ASP A 592 6.74 -18.35 16.45
CA ASP A 592 5.62 -18.75 17.30
C ASP A 592 4.65 -17.58 17.54
N PHE A 593 5.17 -16.35 17.68
CA PHE A 593 4.37 -15.16 17.95
C PHE A 593 3.48 -14.76 16.79
N GLY A 594 3.99 -14.82 15.55
CA GLY A 594 3.27 -14.37 14.35
C GLY A 594 1.87 -14.99 14.20
N PRO A 595 1.74 -16.33 14.18
CA PRO A 595 0.44 -17.00 14.10
C PRO A 595 -0.51 -16.67 15.26
N ILE A 596 0.01 -16.52 16.49
CA ILE A 596 -0.80 -16.17 17.66
C ILE A 596 -1.33 -14.73 17.55
N LEU A 597 -0.49 -13.79 17.12
CA LEU A 597 -0.90 -12.41 16.86
C LEU A 597 -1.99 -12.35 15.80
N LEU A 598 -1.81 -13.07 14.69
CA LEU A 598 -2.81 -13.12 13.61
C LEU A 598 -4.12 -13.73 14.09
N SER A 599 -4.08 -14.87 14.77
CA SER A 599 -5.27 -15.47 15.40
C SER A 599 -5.97 -14.50 16.34
N LYS A 600 -5.22 -13.70 17.11
CA LYS A 600 -5.79 -12.71 18.03
C LYS A 600 -6.39 -11.49 17.33
N ILE A 601 -5.82 -11.05 16.22
CA ILE A 601 -6.41 -10.00 15.35
C ILE A 601 -7.71 -10.51 14.77
N TYR A 602 -7.72 -11.75 14.27
CA TYR A 602 -8.88 -12.37 13.68
C TYR A 602 -9.99 -12.54 14.72
N SER A 603 -9.72 -13.15 15.87
CA SER A 603 -10.75 -13.36 16.90
C SER A 603 -11.15 -12.09 17.67
N ALA A 604 -10.75 -10.89 17.21
CA ALA A 604 -11.19 -9.63 17.80
C ALA A 604 -12.68 -9.38 17.51
N GLY A 605 -13.40 -8.84 18.50
CA GLY A 605 -14.81 -8.46 18.37
C GLY A 605 -15.05 -7.46 17.23
N SER A 606 -16.26 -7.49 16.65
CA SER A 606 -16.69 -6.60 15.55
C SER A 606 -16.41 -5.12 15.85
N ASP A 607 -16.56 -4.71 17.11
CA ASP A 607 -16.30 -3.37 17.65
C ASP A 607 -14.84 -2.90 17.50
N LYS A 608 -13.89 -3.82 17.37
CA LYS A 608 -12.46 -3.51 17.27
C LYS A 608 -11.95 -3.36 15.84
N TRP A 609 -12.67 -3.89 14.85
CA TRP A 609 -12.19 -3.96 13.46
C TRP A 609 -11.92 -2.59 12.84
N LEU A 610 -12.79 -1.61 13.11
CA LEU A 610 -12.57 -0.24 12.65
C LEU A 610 -11.28 0.36 13.23
N SER A 611 -10.99 0.07 14.50
CA SER A 611 -9.76 0.51 15.15
C SER A 611 -8.53 -0.17 14.57
N ILE A 612 -8.60 -1.49 14.31
CA ILE A 612 -7.52 -2.26 13.67
C ILE A 612 -7.22 -1.71 12.27
N PHE A 613 -8.27 -1.50 11.46
CA PHE A 613 -8.15 -0.94 10.11
C PHE A 613 -7.51 0.45 10.13
N ASN A 614 -8.00 1.35 10.98
CA ASN A 614 -7.44 2.70 11.11
C ASN A 614 -5.97 2.68 11.53
N THR A 615 -5.59 1.78 12.45
CA THR A 615 -4.19 1.59 12.85
C THR A 615 -3.32 1.09 11.69
N LEU A 616 -3.80 0.15 10.88
CA LEU A 616 -3.07 -0.33 9.70
C LEU A 616 -2.86 0.80 8.68
N VAL A 617 -3.92 1.55 8.35
CA VAL A 617 -3.84 2.71 7.43
C VAL A 617 -2.87 3.76 7.95
N LEU A 618 -2.94 4.09 9.24
CA LEU A 618 -2.02 5.03 9.88
C LEU A 618 -0.55 4.57 9.74
N ASN A 619 -0.29 3.27 9.94
CA ASN A 619 1.06 2.72 9.83
C ASN A 619 1.57 2.68 8.39
N ILE A 620 0.70 2.42 7.42
CA ILE A 620 1.06 2.53 6.01
C ILE A 620 1.46 3.98 5.67
N ASN A 621 0.67 4.97 6.11
CA ASN A 621 0.97 6.40 5.90
C ASN A 621 2.26 6.84 6.59
N ARG A 622 2.58 6.27 7.75
CA ARG A 622 3.85 6.48 8.46
C ARG A 622 5.05 5.75 7.86
N ARG A 623 4.84 5.04 6.73
CA ARG A 623 5.82 4.20 6.03
C ARG A 623 6.33 3.02 6.89
N ASN A 624 5.51 2.54 7.83
CA ASN A 624 5.81 1.33 8.59
C ASN A 624 5.47 0.04 7.83
N VAL A 625 4.70 0.16 6.75
CA VAL A 625 4.42 -0.91 5.80
C VAL A 625 4.60 -0.38 4.39
N LEU A 626 5.42 -1.05 3.58
CA LEU A 626 5.54 -0.75 2.15
C LEU A 626 5.20 -1.98 1.32
N MET A 627 4.64 -1.78 0.13
CA MET A 627 4.14 -2.86 -0.72
C MET A 627 4.58 -2.68 -2.17
N TYR A 628 5.01 -3.78 -2.78
CA TYR A 628 5.34 -3.86 -4.19
C TYR A 628 4.69 -5.11 -4.78
N PHE A 629 4.11 -4.99 -5.96
CA PHE A 629 3.42 -6.06 -6.66
C PHE A 629 3.88 -6.18 -8.11
N ASN A 630 3.90 -7.41 -8.62
CA ASN A 630 4.14 -7.68 -10.04
C ASN A 630 2.87 -7.44 -10.88
N ASP A 631 1.69 -7.53 -10.26
CA ASP A 631 0.42 -7.16 -10.90
C ASP A 631 0.31 -5.64 -11.04
N LEU A 632 0.08 -5.16 -12.26
CA LEU A 632 0.04 -3.73 -12.56
C LEU A 632 -1.12 -3.01 -11.87
N SER A 633 -2.27 -3.67 -11.68
CA SER A 633 -3.42 -3.05 -11.01
C SER A 633 -3.15 -2.83 -9.52
N LEU A 634 -2.57 -3.83 -8.86
CA LEU A 634 -2.15 -3.73 -7.47
C LEU A 634 -1.00 -2.72 -7.31
N GLN A 635 -0.02 -2.75 -8.22
CA GLN A 635 1.14 -1.85 -8.17
C GLN A 635 0.75 -0.39 -8.40
N SER A 636 -0.16 -0.11 -9.34
CA SER A 636 -0.69 1.24 -9.57
C SER A 636 -1.38 1.73 -8.30
N PHE A 637 -2.27 0.93 -7.72
CA PHE A 637 -2.99 1.29 -6.50
C PHE A 637 -2.04 1.67 -5.36
N VAL A 638 -1.02 0.84 -5.06
CA VAL A 638 -0.07 1.17 -3.98
C VAL A 638 0.85 2.32 -4.33
N THR A 639 1.09 2.59 -5.61
CA THR A 639 1.84 3.77 -6.04
C THR A 639 1.00 5.03 -5.79
N ASP A 640 -0.24 5.03 -6.26
CA ASP A 640 -1.17 6.17 -6.18
C ASP A 640 -1.54 6.51 -4.73
N LYS A 641 -1.65 5.50 -3.86
CA LYS A 641 -1.91 5.72 -2.43
C LYS A 641 -0.65 6.02 -1.60
N GLY A 642 0.54 6.02 -2.20
CA GLY A 642 1.81 6.30 -1.51
C GLY A 642 2.38 5.12 -0.70
N PHE A 643 1.80 3.92 -0.85
CA PHE A 643 2.17 2.71 -0.11
C PHE A 643 3.39 1.99 -0.71
N SER A 644 3.79 2.38 -1.92
CA SER A 644 4.85 1.74 -2.69
C SER A 644 6.26 2.06 -2.22
N GLY A 645 6.47 3.00 -1.29
CA GLY A 645 7.81 3.41 -0.88
C GLY A 645 8.70 3.95 -2.01
N ARG A 646 8.13 4.24 -3.17
CA ARG A 646 8.82 4.78 -4.35
C ARG A 646 9.37 6.17 -4.04
N ILE A 647 10.53 6.49 -4.63
CA ILE A 647 11.02 7.87 -4.67
C ILE A 647 10.03 8.75 -5.44
N HIS A 648 9.63 9.88 -4.84
CA HIS A 648 8.69 10.80 -5.45
C HIS A 648 9.25 11.34 -6.79
N PRO A 649 8.53 11.17 -7.91
CA PRO A 649 8.92 11.79 -9.17
C PRO A 649 8.74 13.31 -9.02
N THR A 650 9.75 14.09 -9.42
CA THR A 650 9.71 15.56 -9.35
C THR A 650 9.60 16.13 -10.75
N GLY A 651 8.68 17.08 -10.93
CA GLY A 651 8.55 17.85 -12.17
C GLY A 651 9.68 18.87 -12.34
N LYS A 652 9.68 19.56 -13.49
CA LYS A 652 10.58 20.71 -13.69
C LYS A 652 10.23 21.83 -12.71
N GLY A 653 11.23 22.36 -12.02
CA GLY A 653 11.07 23.44 -11.05
C GLY A 653 10.52 23.01 -9.68
N GLU A 654 10.51 21.70 -9.41
CA GLU A 654 10.21 21.16 -8.07
C GLU A 654 11.48 20.71 -7.38
N ASP A 655 11.62 21.13 -6.13
CA ASP A 655 12.73 20.76 -5.25
C ASP A 655 12.38 19.53 -4.42
N TYR A 656 13.41 18.82 -3.95
CA TYR A 656 13.26 17.54 -3.27
C TYR A 656 14.36 17.30 -2.26
N LEU A 657 13.98 16.72 -1.13
CA LEU A 657 14.92 16.24 -0.13
C LEU A 657 14.48 14.90 0.44
N MET A 658 15.40 13.93 0.44
CA MET A 658 15.28 12.75 1.29
C MET A 658 16.64 12.43 1.90
N VAL A 659 16.68 12.26 3.21
CA VAL A 659 17.89 11.83 3.92
C VAL A 659 17.70 10.40 4.39
N THR A 660 18.58 9.49 3.95
CA THR A 660 18.55 8.10 4.37
C THR A 660 19.79 7.74 5.18
N LEU A 661 19.59 6.95 6.22
CA LEU A 661 20.64 6.42 7.09
C LEU A 661 20.67 4.89 7.00
N SER A 662 21.84 4.35 6.69
CA SER A 662 22.11 2.91 6.75
C SER A 662 23.12 2.64 7.84
N ASN A 663 22.69 1.98 8.91
CA ASN A 663 23.57 1.58 10.00
C ASN A 663 24.35 0.32 9.60
N ILE A 664 25.65 0.49 9.38
CA ILE A 664 26.54 -0.58 8.91
C ILE A 664 27.49 -0.93 10.04
N LYS A 665 27.40 -2.17 10.53
CA LYS A 665 28.19 -2.69 11.67
C LYS A 665 27.90 -2.03 13.03
N GLY A 666 26.91 -1.14 13.14
CA GLY A 666 26.63 -0.44 14.40
C GLY A 666 25.72 -1.18 15.36
N SER A 667 25.33 -2.44 15.07
CA SER A 667 24.41 -3.20 15.93
C SER A 667 23.08 -2.45 16.11
N LYS A 668 22.29 -2.77 17.14
CA LYS A 668 20.93 -2.23 17.38
C LYS A 668 20.88 -0.77 17.90
N THR A 669 21.90 0.03 17.58
CA THR A 669 22.11 1.36 18.17
C THR A 669 21.15 2.44 17.67
N ASP A 670 20.42 2.22 16.57
CA ASP A 670 19.44 3.22 16.11
C ASP A 670 18.25 3.35 17.06
N ALA A 671 17.95 2.31 17.85
CA ALA A 671 16.92 2.38 18.90
C ALA A 671 17.24 3.40 20.01
N VAL A 672 18.51 3.75 20.18
CA VAL A 672 19.00 4.71 21.18
C VAL A 672 19.65 5.94 20.55
N THR A 673 19.49 6.13 19.23
CA THR A 673 20.06 7.27 18.51
C THR A 673 18.95 8.23 18.06
N GLU A 674 19.05 9.49 18.49
CA GLU A 674 18.18 10.57 18.01
C GLU A 674 18.76 11.19 16.74
N THR A 675 17.88 11.53 15.78
CA THR A 675 18.26 12.22 14.53
C THR A 675 17.43 13.49 14.37
N SER A 676 18.05 14.57 13.91
CA SER A 676 17.41 15.86 13.63
C SER A 676 18.00 16.48 12.37
N PHE A 677 17.18 17.22 11.63
CA PHE A 677 17.57 17.87 10.38
C PHE A 677 17.27 19.36 10.47
N ASN A 678 18.22 20.20 10.07
CA ASN A 678 17.98 21.63 9.83
C ASN A 678 18.36 21.94 8.37
N LEU A 679 17.40 22.41 7.58
CA LEU A 679 17.56 22.82 6.20
C LEU A 679 17.38 24.34 6.08
N GLU A 680 18.48 25.06 5.90
CA GLU A 680 18.48 26.49 5.63
C GLU A 680 18.57 26.72 4.12
N THR A 681 17.73 27.60 3.59
CA THR A 681 17.61 27.83 2.15
C THR A 681 17.77 29.31 1.82
N ALA A 682 18.72 29.62 0.94
CA ALA A 682 18.94 30.94 0.37
C ALA A 682 18.56 30.94 -1.10
N PHE A 683 17.75 31.89 -1.54
CA PHE A 683 17.34 32.00 -2.94
C PHE A 683 18.20 33.02 -3.69
N ALA A 684 18.65 32.67 -4.89
CA ALA A 684 19.36 33.56 -5.80
C ALA A 684 18.90 33.33 -7.24
N GLY A 685 18.29 34.34 -7.86
CA GLY A 685 17.74 34.23 -9.23
C GLY A 685 16.55 33.27 -9.28
N ASN A 686 16.71 32.10 -9.92
CA ASN A 686 15.73 31.02 -9.89
C ASN A 686 16.23 29.78 -9.13
N SER A 687 17.40 29.86 -8.49
CA SER A 687 18.00 28.74 -7.78
C SER A 687 17.77 28.83 -6.27
N ALA A 688 17.79 27.68 -5.60
CA ALA A 688 17.88 27.56 -4.15
C ALA A 688 19.27 27.01 -3.78
N ALA A 689 19.93 27.65 -2.82
CA ALA A 689 21.13 27.14 -2.17
C ALA A 689 20.75 26.62 -0.80
N HIS A 690 21.04 25.36 -0.54
CA HIS A 690 20.69 24.68 0.70
C HIS A 690 21.91 24.45 1.56
N THR A 691 21.72 24.63 2.87
CA THR A 691 22.61 24.16 3.92
C THR A 691 21.84 23.20 4.79
N LEU A 692 22.14 21.91 4.66
CA LEU A 692 21.50 20.84 5.43
C LEU A 692 22.44 20.37 6.54
N ALA A 693 22.05 20.57 7.79
CA ALA A 693 22.71 20.00 8.96
C ALA A 693 21.99 18.71 9.40
N VAL A 694 22.73 17.60 9.39
CA VAL A 694 22.28 16.30 9.90
C VAL A 694 22.89 16.07 11.27
N THR A 695 22.08 16.20 12.32
CA THR A 695 22.52 16.01 13.71
C THR A 695 22.08 14.64 14.23
N ARG A 696 23.01 13.90 14.81
CA ARG A 696 22.73 12.64 15.50
C ARG A 696 23.29 12.64 16.92
N LYS A 697 22.51 12.11 17.86
CA LYS A 697 22.90 11.95 19.27
C LYS A 697 22.72 10.51 19.71
N HIS A 698 23.80 9.89 20.17
CA HIS A 698 23.79 8.51 20.65
C HIS A 698 23.58 8.47 22.17
N ASN A 699 22.38 8.09 22.64
CA ASN A 699 22.05 8.07 24.06
C ASN A 699 22.43 6.75 24.79
N GLY A 700 22.94 5.75 24.07
CA GLY A 700 23.46 4.52 24.68
C GLY A 700 24.86 4.68 25.32
N GLY A 701 25.49 3.56 25.69
CA GLY A 701 26.81 3.50 26.33
C GLY A 701 26.77 3.00 27.77
N ASN A 702 25.68 3.32 28.48
CA ASN A 702 25.43 2.89 29.86
C ASN A 702 24.10 2.13 29.99
N THR A 703 23.75 1.34 28.98
CA THR A 703 22.54 0.50 29.03
C THR A 703 22.89 -0.91 29.48
N LYS A 704 21.91 -1.64 30.03
CA LYS A 704 22.07 -3.06 30.38
C LYS A 704 22.32 -3.97 29.17
N PHE A 705 22.10 -3.49 27.95
CA PHE A 705 22.19 -4.27 26.73
C PHE A 705 23.43 -3.85 25.92
N GLY A 706 24.42 -4.74 25.81
CA GLY A 706 25.69 -4.43 25.14
C GLY A 706 25.54 -3.96 23.69
N PHE A 707 24.51 -4.41 22.97
CA PHE A 707 24.26 -3.98 21.59
C PHE A 707 23.83 -2.51 21.44
N TYR A 708 23.38 -1.85 22.51
CA TYR A 708 23.09 -0.41 22.54
C TYR A 708 24.29 0.43 23.00
N ASN A 709 25.40 -0.20 23.37
CA ASN A 709 26.60 0.49 23.87
C ASN A 709 27.72 0.50 22.82
N LYS A 710 27.42 0.15 21.56
CA LYS A 710 28.38 0.13 20.45
C LYS A 710 28.37 1.46 19.70
N GLN A 711 29.43 1.73 18.95
CA GLN A 711 29.46 2.83 17.98
C GLN A 711 28.35 2.63 16.92
N ASN A 712 27.79 3.72 16.38
CA ASN A 712 26.85 3.70 15.25
C ASN A 712 27.52 4.30 14.01
N PRO A 713 28.03 3.46 13.08
CA PRO A 713 28.54 3.91 11.79
C PRO A 713 27.38 3.97 10.78
N ALA A 714 26.90 5.18 10.48
CA ALA A 714 25.89 5.35 9.45
C ALA A 714 26.50 5.82 8.14
N TYR A 715 26.12 5.14 7.07
CA TYR A 715 26.23 5.68 5.73
C TYR A 715 24.98 6.50 5.42
N VAL A 716 25.16 7.80 5.27
CA VAL A 716 24.10 8.77 5.00
C VAL A 716 24.04 9.01 3.49
N ARG A 717 22.85 9.02 2.91
CA ARG A 717 22.62 9.48 1.52
C ARG A 717 21.57 10.58 1.51
N VAL A 718 21.93 11.71 0.93
CA VAL A 718 21.05 12.87 0.73
C VAL A 718 20.63 12.89 -0.73
N LEU A 719 19.35 12.60 -0.99
CA LEU A 719 18.76 12.56 -2.32
C LEU A 719 18.10 13.90 -2.62
N VAL A 720 18.46 14.47 -3.77
CA VAL A 720 18.07 15.80 -4.24
C VAL A 720 17.73 15.74 -5.74
N PRO A 721 17.16 16.80 -6.35
CA PRO A 721 16.92 16.83 -7.79
C PRO A 721 18.18 16.49 -8.61
N GLN A 722 17.98 15.85 -9.77
CA GLN A 722 19.07 15.31 -10.59
C GLN A 722 20.11 16.37 -11.02
N ASP A 723 19.65 17.59 -11.22
CA ASP A 723 20.41 18.77 -11.63
C ASP A 723 21.05 19.52 -10.46
N ALA A 724 20.86 19.07 -9.22
CA ALA A 724 21.50 19.68 -8.06
C ALA A 724 23.03 19.61 -8.12
N GLU A 725 23.70 20.66 -7.64
CA GLU A 725 25.16 20.77 -7.63
C GLU A 725 25.67 20.65 -6.19
N PHE A 726 26.58 19.71 -5.95
CA PHE A 726 27.29 19.62 -4.68
C PHE A 726 28.22 20.83 -4.51
N VAL A 727 28.17 21.49 -3.34
CA VAL A 727 29.04 22.63 -3.04
C VAL A 727 30.12 22.25 -2.04
N SER A 728 29.75 21.81 -0.84
CA SER A 728 30.71 21.42 0.20
C SER A 728 30.09 20.50 1.25
N ILE A 729 30.95 19.91 2.08
CA ILE A 729 30.57 19.14 3.26
C ILE A 729 31.58 19.41 4.38
N GLU A 730 31.09 19.46 5.62
CA GLU A 730 31.88 19.69 6.82
C GLU A 730 31.59 18.60 7.87
N ASP A 731 32.61 18.23 8.65
CA ASP A 731 32.55 17.28 9.78
C ASP A 731 32.18 15.82 9.47
N ASN A 732 32.07 15.42 8.20
CA ASN A 732 31.85 14.01 7.83
C ASN A 732 33.06 13.11 8.14
N ASP A 733 32.81 11.83 8.40
CA ASP A 733 33.87 10.84 8.61
C ASP A 733 34.40 10.31 7.27
N LYS A 734 35.68 9.91 7.30
CA LYS A 734 36.38 9.29 6.16
C LYS A 734 37.03 7.98 6.63
N PRO A 735 36.23 6.98 7.02
CA PRO A 735 36.77 5.74 7.54
C PRO A 735 37.55 5.00 6.44
N ASN A 736 38.65 4.36 6.83
CA ASN A 736 39.42 3.50 5.94
C ASN A 736 38.79 2.09 5.85
N PHE A 737 37.53 2.03 5.43
CA PHE A 737 36.81 0.77 5.24
C PHE A 737 37.18 0.17 3.87
N GLY A 738 37.92 -0.93 3.91
CA GLY A 738 38.27 -1.73 2.74
C GLY A 738 37.46 -3.03 2.66
N ALA A 739 37.36 -3.59 1.47
CA ALA A 739 36.75 -4.91 1.28
C ALA A 739 37.49 -5.98 2.11
N LEU A 740 36.74 -6.90 2.73
CA LEU A 740 37.30 -8.01 3.51
C LEU A 740 38.16 -8.96 2.65
N ILE A 741 37.88 -9.00 1.34
CA ILE A 741 38.56 -9.86 0.38
C ILE A 741 38.84 -9.11 -0.91
N ASN A 742 39.84 -9.57 -1.67
CA ASN A 742 40.13 -9.04 -2.99
C ASN A 742 39.35 -9.82 -4.06
N TYR A 743 38.21 -9.29 -4.47
CA TYR A 743 37.33 -9.90 -5.47
C TYR A 743 37.98 -10.15 -6.83
N THR A 744 39.01 -9.38 -7.21
CA THR A 744 39.69 -9.57 -8.50
C THR A 744 40.54 -10.85 -8.56
N LYS A 745 40.84 -11.45 -7.40
CA LYS A 745 41.66 -12.67 -7.30
C LYS A 745 40.84 -13.95 -7.26
N ASP A 746 39.52 -13.88 -7.07
CA ASP A 746 38.64 -15.04 -7.00
C ASP A 746 37.49 -14.88 -8.01
N SER A 747 37.60 -15.58 -9.14
CA SER A 747 36.62 -15.55 -10.22
C SER A 747 35.29 -16.23 -9.86
N SER A 748 35.17 -16.85 -8.68
CA SER A 748 33.89 -17.40 -8.21
C SER A 748 32.92 -16.33 -7.70
N PHE A 749 33.38 -15.09 -7.52
CA PHE A 749 32.52 -13.95 -7.17
C PHE A 749 31.90 -13.32 -8.42
N ILE A 750 30.60 -13.06 -8.33
CA ILE A 750 29.79 -12.51 -9.42
C ILE A 750 29.34 -11.10 -9.04
N ARG A 751 29.37 -10.17 -10.00
CA ARG A 751 28.78 -8.85 -9.82
C ARG A 751 27.32 -8.87 -10.23
N ASP A 752 26.46 -8.28 -9.40
CA ASP A 752 25.09 -8.01 -9.78
C ASP A 752 25.04 -6.89 -10.83
N GLU A 753 24.24 -7.07 -11.89
CA GLU A 753 24.18 -6.14 -13.02
C GLU A 753 23.59 -4.79 -12.59
N MET A 754 22.54 -4.80 -11.77
CA MET A 754 21.87 -3.58 -11.31
C MET A 754 22.79 -2.80 -10.38
N LEU A 755 23.44 -3.49 -9.44
CA LEU A 755 24.40 -2.87 -8.54
C LEU A 755 25.59 -2.30 -9.31
N THR A 756 26.09 -3.03 -10.32
CA THR A 756 27.18 -2.55 -11.16
C THR A 756 26.79 -1.27 -11.89
N LYS A 757 25.58 -1.18 -12.45
CA LYS A 757 25.08 0.04 -13.10
C LYS A 757 24.98 1.21 -12.12
N PHE A 758 24.45 0.95 -10.91
CA PHE A 758 24.35 1.95 -9.85
C PHE A 758 25.73 2.46 -9.40
N GLU A 759 26.69 1.56 -9.14
CA GLU A 759 28.01 1.92 -8.62
C GLU A 759 28.95 2.48 -9.69
N THR A 760 28.86 2.04 -10.95
CA THR A 760 29.71 2.57 -12.04
C THR A 760 29.38 4.03 -12.36
N GLY A 761 28.13 4.45 -12.13
CA GLY A 761 27.75 5.86 -12.19
C GLY A 761 28.21 6.68 -10.97
N GLY A 762 28.76 6.04 -9.95
CA GLY A 762 29.20 6.66 -8.71
C GLY A 762 30.56 7.36 -8.84
N VAL A 763 30.66 8.62 -8.39
CA VAL A 763 31.92 9.37 -8.36
C VAL A 763 32.27 9.75 -6.93
N THR A 764 33.37 9.20 -6.40
CA THR A 764 33.87 9.54 -5.07
C THR A 764 34.93 10.65 -5.15
N ASN A 765 34.65 11.78 -4.51
CA ASN A 765 35.67 12.80 -4.26
C ASN A 765 36.50 12.37 -3.04
N LYS A 766 37.79 12.10 -3.24
CA LYS A 766 38.69 11.63 -2.18
C LYS A 766 38.99 12.69 -1.12
N GLU A 767 38.95 13.97 -1.48
CA GLU A 767 39.21 15.07 -0.55
C GLU A 767 38.04 15.24 0.41
N THR A 768 36.80 15.25 -0.10
CA THR A 768 35.60 15.42 0.73
C THR A 768 35.10 14.11 1.33
N GLY A 769 35.44 12.96 0.73
CA GLY A 769 34.89 11.65 1.10
C GLY A 769 33.43 11.43 0.66
N VAL A 770 32.88 12.35 -0.13
CA VAL A 770 31.51 12.26 -0.66
C VAL A 770 31.51 11.42 -1.92
N THR A 771 30.56 10.51 -2.02
CA THR A 771 30.28 9.77 -3.26
C THR A 771 28.95 10.20 -3.84
N THR A 772 28.96 10.67 -5.08
CA THR A 772 27.76 11.07 -5.81
C THR A 772 27.21 9.89 -6.60
N TYR A 773 25.93 9.55 -6.43
CA TYR A 773 25.21 8.54 -7.20
C TYR A 773 24.03 9.15 -7.96
N SER A 774 23.38 8.33 -8.79
CA SER A 774 22.05 8.62 -9.32
C SER A 774 21.12 7.42 -9.09
N GLU A 775 19.98 7.66 -8.44
CA GLU A 775 18.97 6.65 -8.16
C GLU A 775 17.58 7.25 -8.46
N SER A 776 16.75 6.54 -9.23
CA SER A 776 15.35 6.92 -9.47
C SER A 776 15.11 8.38 -9.92
N GLY A 777 16.01 8.90 -10.75
CA GLY A 777 15.95 10.28 -11.26
C GLY A 777 16.31 11.36 -10.22
N LYS A 778 17.02 10.96 -9.15
CA LYS A 778 17.59 11.85 -8.14
C LYS A 778 19.10 11.71 -8.12
N LYS A 779 19.78 12.80 -7.79
CA LYS A 779 21.20 12.79 -7.46
C LYS A 779 21.35 12.50 -5.97
N GLU A 780 22.29 11.64 -5.61
CA GLU A 780 22.54 11.29 -4.21
C GLU A 780 23.92 11.77 -3.77
N PHE A 781 24.02 12.39 -2.59
CA PHE A 781 25.30 12.68 -1.93
C PHE A 781 25.48 11.71 -0.75
N GLY A 782 26.35 10.71 -0.92
CA GLY A 782 26.66 9.69 0.07
C GLY A 782 27.91 10.00 0.90
N PHE A 783 27.82 9.90 2.22
CA PHE A 783 28.95 10.14 3.15
C PHE A 783 28.80 9.35 4.46
N TRP A 784 29.88 9.24 5.24
CA TRP A 784 29.85 8.58 6.55
C TRP A 784 29.62 9.58 7.68
N LEU A 785 28.77 9.18 8.62
CA LEU A 785 28.52 9.85 9.89
C LEU A 785 28.56 8.77 10.99
N ILE A 786 29.67 8.75 11.73
CA ILE A 786 29.98 7.79 12.79
C ILE A 786 29.89 8.50 14.14
N ILE A 787 29.11 7.93 15.06
CA ILE A 787 28.96 8.48 16.42
C ILE A 787 29.24 7.41 17.48
N ASP A 788 29.99 7.81 18.49
CA ASP A 788 30.26 7.00 19.67
C ASP A 788 29.15 7.15 20.73
N PRO A 789 29.00 6.16 21.63
CA PRO A 789 28.05 6.24 22.73
C PRO A 789 28.22 7.48 23.60
N GLY A 790 27.11 8.12 23.98
CA GLY A 790 27.09 9.34 24.78
C GLY A 790 27.50 10.62 24.03
N LYS A 791 27.80 10.54 22.73
CA LYS A 791 28.22 11.68 21.91
C LYS A 791 27.09 12.19 21.01
N SER A 792 27.27 13.43 20.55
CA SER A 792 26.46 14.06 19.51
C SER A 792 27.38 14.53 18.40
N LYS A 793 26.94 14.43 17.15
CA LYS A 793 27.69 14.88 15.98
C LYS A 793 26.74 15.50 14.96
N THR A 794 27.18 16.56 14.30
CA THR A 794 26.47 17.21 13.20
C THR A 794 27.37 17.17 11.97
N VAL A 795 26.80 16.83 10.82
CA VAL A 795 27.45 16.94 9.51
C VAL A 795 26.66 17.95 8.69
N THR A 796 27.34 18.93 8.11
CA THR A 796 26.71 19.99 7.32
C THR A 796 27.07 19.81 5.86
N ILE A 797 26.06 19.66 5.00
CA ILE A 797 26.22 19.56 3.54
C ILE A 797 25.59 20.79 2.87
N ARG A 798 26.31 21.36 1.89
CA ARG A 798 25.84 22.47 1.07
C ARG A 798 25.68 22.02 -0.37
N TYR A 799 24.54 22.36 -0.97
CA TYR A 799 24.25 22.05 -2.36
C TYR A 799 23.32 23.12 -2.96
N LYS A 800 23.27 23.20 -4.29
CA LYS A 800 22.44 24.16 -5.02
C LYS A 800 21.48 23.42 -5.95
N VAL A 801 20.23 23.86 -6.03
CA VAL A 801 19.23 23.35 -6.97
C VAL A 801 18.83 24.48 -7.92
N PRO A 802 19.07 24.35 -9.23
CA PRO A 802 18.69 25.37 -10.21
C PRO A 802 17.17 25.36 -10.51
N ASP A 803 16.66 26.49 -11.02
CA ASP A 803 15.32 26.65 -11.60
C ASP A 803 14.09 26.24 -10.76
N VAL A 804 14.17 26.31 -9.43
CA VAL A 804 13.10 25.93 -8.48
C VAL A 804 12.08 27.02 -8.14
N THR A 805 12.26 28.26 -8.62
CA THR A 805 11.31 29.37 -8.35
C THR A 805 10.69 29.99 -9.61
N GLY A 806 10.69 29.25 -10.73
CA GLY A 806 10.16 29.72 -12.01
C GLY A 806 8.65 29.98 -12.04
N ASN A 807 8.19 30.85 -12.95
CA ASN A 807 6.78 31.12 -13.18
C ASN A 807 6.05 29.84 -13.60
N SER A 808 5.01 29.44 -12.86
CA SER A 808 4.14 28.33 -13.24
C SER A 808 3.57 28.57 -14.65
N SER A 809 3.94 27.75 -15.63
CA SER A 809 3.39 27.82 -16.99
C SER A 809 1.93 27.34 -17.08
N SER A 810 1.34 26.91 -15.96
CA SER A 810 -0.10 26.72 -15.82
C SER A 810 -0.63 27.77 -14.84
N PRO A 811 -1.32 28.81 -15.32
CA PRO A 811 -2.16 29.60 -14.45
C PRO A 811 -3.26 28.66 -13.94
N GLU A 812 -3.28 28.40 -12.63
CA GLU A 812 -4.53 27.99 -12.00
C GLU A 812 -5.57 29.05 -12.39
N ARG A 813 -6.61 28.64 -13.12
CA ARG A 813 -7.66 29.54 -13.60
C ARG A 813 -8.28 30.26 -12.40
N GLY A 814 -7.83 31.49 -12.14
CA GLY A 814 -8.40 32.36 -11.10
C GLY A 814 -7.41 33.14 -10.24
N SER A 815 -6.10 32.83 -10.23
CA SER A 815 -5.13 33.61 -9.44
C SER A 815 -4.44 34.68 -10.30
N ALA A 816 -4.82 35.94 -10.08
CA ALA A 816 -4.24 37.12 -10.71
C ALA A 816 -2.94 37.57 -10.02
N GLU A 817 -2.08 36.65 -9.56
CA GLU A 817 -0.81 36.99 -8.89
C GLU A 817 0.38 36.45 -9.68
N SER A 818 1.12 37.38 -10.28
CA SER A 818 2.38 37.18 -11.01
C SER A 818 3.57 36.92 -10.06
N GLY A 819 3.40 36.05 -9.06
CA GLY A 819 4.40 35.75 -8.04
C GLY A 819 5.22 34.50 -8.34
N LYS A 820 6.48 34.46 -7.88
CA LYS A 820 7.30 33.24 -7.90
C LYS A 820 6.74 32.22 -6.89
N THR A 821 6.79 30.93 -7.23
CA THR A 821 6.42 29.85 -6.32
C THR A 821 7.58 28.88 -6.15
N TYR A 822 7.85 28.48 -4.91
CA TYR A 822 8.79 27.41 -4.58
C TYR A 822 8.04 26.21 -4.00
N ARG A 823 8.41 25.00 -4.45
CA ARG A 823 7.86 23.73 -3.98
C ARG A 823 9.00 22.81 -3.58
N LEU A 824 9.03 22.39 -2.32
CA LEU A 824 9.95 21.40 -1.78
C LEU A 824 9.17 20.19 -1.28
N TYR A 825 9.49 19.01 -1.81
CA TYR A 825 8.97 17.75 -1.30
C TYR A 825 10.02 17.04 -0.43
N VAL A 826 9.77 16.96 0.87
CA VAL A 826 10.61 16.26 1.85
C VAL A 826 10.05 14.86 2.07
N GLN A 827 10.72 13.86 1.52
CA GLN A 827 10.32 12.46 1.67
C GLN A 827 11.00 11.82 2.88
N LYS A 828 10.21 11.15 3.73
CA LYS A 828 10.71 10.53 4.96
C LYS A 828 11.29 9.15 4.67
N GLN A 829 12.44 8.84 5.27
CA GLN A 829 12.93 7.46 5.33
C GLN A 829 11.98 6.60 6.20
N PRO A 830 11.52 5.43 5.71
CA PRO A 830 10.77 4.48 6.52
C PRO A 830 11.50 4.12 7.83
N ALA A 831 10.76 3.84 8.91
CA ALA A 831 11.25 3.53 10.27
C ALA A 831 12.11 4.60 10.98
N LEU A 832 12.70 5.56 10.27
CA LEU A 832 13.50 6.62 10.86
C LEU A 832 12.63 7.54 11.73
N LYS A 833 13.02 7.69 12.99
CA LYS A 833 12.44 8.67 13.92
C LYS A 833 13.23 9.98 13.82
N VAL A 834 12.57 11.01 13.31
CA VAL A 834 13.14 12.36 13.17
C VAL A 834 12.59 13.22 14.30
N LYS A 835 13.45 13.57 15.25
CA LYS A 835 13.08 14.34 16.45
C LYS A 835 12.61 15.76 16.10
N SER A 836 13.33 16.42 15.19
CA SER A 836 12.94 17.69 14.59
C SER A 836 13.39 17.76 13.14
N PHE A 837 12.54 18.35 12.32
CA PHE A 837 12.85 18.85 10.99
C PHE A 837 12.58 20.35 11.01
N ASP A 838 13.67 21.10 10.93
CA ASP A 838 13.69 22.54 10.92
C ASP A 838 13.97 23.00 9.49
N PHE A 839 13.12 23.85 8.94
CA PHE A 839 13.29 24.44 7.62
C PHE A 839 13.28 25.94 7.77
N SER A 840 14.24 26.64 7.17
CA SER A 840 14.25 28.09 7.17
C SER A 840 14.67 28.68 5.83
N ILE A 841 14.16 29.88 5.57
CA ILE A 841 14.52 30.71 4.41
C ILE A 841 15.27 31.92 4.92
N GLU A 842 16.46 32.15 4.36
CA GLU A 842 17.23 33.35 4.66
C GLU A 842 16.49 34.62 4.22
N LYS A 843 16.59 35.66 5.04
CA LYS A 843 16.01 36.98 4.74
C LYS A 843 16.49 37.48 3.37
N SER A 844 15.53 37.78 2.49
CA SER A 844 15.77 38.36 1.17
C SER A 844 14.79 39.49 0.87
N ASN A 845 15.23 40.49 0.10
CA ASN A 845 14.36 41.55 -0.40
C ASN A 845 13.52 41.08 -1.59
N ASP A 846 14.01 40.09 -2.34
CA ASP A 846 13.37 39.58 -3.57
C ASP A 846 12.48 38.36 -3.31
N PHE A 847 12.63 37.71 -2.16
CA PHE A 847 11.92 36.48 -1.79
C PHE A 847 11.22 36.65 -0.44
N ILE A 848 10.18 37.48 -0.41
CA ILE A 848 9.33 37.68 0.77
C ILE A 848 8.11 36.78 0.65
N PRO A 849 7.91 35.76 1.51
CA PRO A 849 6.72 34.91 1.48
C PRO A 849 5.43 35.73 1.61
N SER A 850 4.51 35.57 0.64
CA SER A 850 3.13 36.07 0.67
C SER A 850 2.19 35.04 1.30
N ALA A 851 2.39 33.76 1.00
CA ALA A 851 1.66 32.63 1.56
C ALA A 851 2.56 31.39 1.61
N SER A 852 2.30 30.49 2.55
CA SER A 852 3.00 29.20 2.62
C SER A 852 2.13 28.08 3.19
N ALA A 853 2.40 26.86 2.76
CA ALA A 853 1.84 25.63 3.30
C ALA A 853 2.97 24.61 3.50
N PRO A 854 3.33 24.22 4.73
CA PRO A 854 2.79 24.71 6.01
C PRO A 854 3.08 26.19 6.24
N LEU A 855 2.38 26.78 7.23
CA LEU A 855 2.61 28.18 7.60
C LEU A 855 4.03 28.36 8.13
N LEU A 856 4.78 29.30 7.56
CA LEU A 856 6.10 29.71 8.03
C LEU A 856 5.95 30.85 9.05
N THR A 857 6.65 30.75 10.17
CA THR A 857 6.76 31.81 11.17
C THR A 857 7.91 32.75 10.83
N ARG A 858 7.69 34.05 10.96
CA ARG A 858 8.75 35.05 10.79
C ARG A 858 9.48 35.26 12.12
N GLY A 859 10.78 34.98 12.15
CA GLY A 859 11.63 35.21 13.31
C GLY A 859 12.14 36.66 13.42
N ASP A 860 12.71 37.01 14.57
CA ASP A 860 13.25 38.35 14.87
C ASP A 860 14.43 38.74 13.96
N ASN A 861 15.18 37.73 13.49
CA ASN A 861 16.25 37.90 12.50
C ASN A 861 15.73 38.18 11.08
N GLY A 862 14.40 38.13 10.88
CA GLY A 862 13.74 38.34 9.59
C GLY A 862 13.65 37.10 8.70
N ASN A 863 14.15 35.94 9.15
CA ASN A 863 14.01 34.67 8.44
C ASN A 863 12.59 34.12 8.61
N TYR A 864 12.17 33.29 7.66
CA TYR A 864 10.91 32.55 7.75
C TYR A 864 11.22 31.08 8.02
N SER A 865 10.56 30.47 9.00
CA SER A 865 10.89 29.12 9.45
C SER A 865 9.68 28.23 9.69
N TYR A 866 9.90 26.93 9.55
CA TYR A 866 9.02 25.86 10.00
C TYR A 866 9.83 24.92 10.90
N SER A 867 9.23 24.47 11.99
CA SER A 867 9.81 23.47 12.90
C SER A 867 8.72 22.47 13.26
N GLY A 868 8.98 21.18 13.04
CA GLY A 868 8.04 20.11 13.36
C GLY A 868 8.70 18.73 13.36
N SER A 869 7.96 17.70 13.75
CA SER A 869 8.42 16.31 13.59
C SER A 869 8.11 15.81 12.16
N LEU A 870 9.03 15.04 11.57
CA LEU A 870 8.83 14.42 10.25
C LEU A 870 8.24 13.01 10.43
N GLU A 871 6.96 12.94 10.81
CA GLU A 871 6.24 11.68 11.02
C GLU A 871 5.86 10.97 9.71
N GLY A 872 5.69 11.74 8.64
CA GLY A 872 5.47 11.30 7.27
C GLY A 872 6.16 12.25 6.29
N ASP A 873 5.83 12.14 5.00
CA ASP A 873 6.34 13.09 4.00
C ASP A 873 5.76 14.49 4.24
N LEU A 874 6.55 15.51 3.89
CA LEU A 874 6.20 16.91 4.08
C LEU A 874 6.39 17.67 2.77
N ALA A 875 5.31 18.26 2.26
CA ALA A 875 5.37 19.18 1.12
C ALA A 875 5.33 20.63 1.61
N ILE A 876 6.31 21.42 1.21
CA ILE A 876 6.42 22.85 1.50
C ILE A 876 6.18 23.62 0.20
N LYS A 877 5.10 24.40 0.15
CA LYS A 877 4.78 25.34 -0.94
C LYS A 877 4.88 26.76 -0.40
N ILE A 878 5.64 27.62 -1.06
CA ILE A 878 5.79 29.03 -0.72
C ILE A 878 5.49 29.86 -1.96
N ASN A 879 4.58 30.82 -1.81
CA ASN A 879 4.36 31.88 -2.78
C ASN A 879 5.11 33.12 -2.28
N PHE A 880 5.84 33.79 -3.18
CA PHE A 880 6.53 35.04 -2.89
C PHE A 880 5.72 36.24 -3.40
N LYS A 881 5.94 37.39 -2.77
CA LYS A 881 5.35 38.69 -3.17
C LYS A 881 5.93 39.22 -4.48
#